data_AF-A0A2N8NBC6-F1
#
_entry.id   AF-A0A2N8NBC6-F1
#
_cell.length_a   1.000
_cell.length_b   1.000
_cell.length_c   1.000
_cell.angle_alpha   90.00
_cell.angle_beta   90.00
_cell.angle_gamma   90.00
#
_symmetry.space_group_name_H-M   'P 1'
#
loop_
_entity.id
_entity.type
_entity.pdbx_description
1 polymer ?
#
loop_
_entity_poly.entity_id
_entity_poly.type
_entity_poly.pdbx_seq_one_letter_code
_entity_poly.pdbx_strand_id
1 'polypeptide(L)'
;MDLLQRLCNDGPVHKAKVDRVLGSMPRKLFQGTTFDVVDWQCGQGINTVCFFDFIRRNGMENCVRQVFLIDTDAEAMERAVWHLEPYIGDTDRIVTIRKEINEIDRYDLETRQPVTFHFFTDVLSNPNIDLRRLATLIGRIIRGEHYFFCVDGLKHGNDRLETFYRCFSRPEIFTDETYYPTARQPYAMTCKAFRLRAETFATNTTLSPVQLHAAFRLDSVREALRKANREQVEALYRSLSRFEVAAGYDAAACAHNDLPPLYAVLANLITRGLPTQASPLVEEAFAPLGNRRRRADAGRITYEARDLYPSDLFEALHLIDPRFTPDEASYNVDILENDAQRAYITRVAPVPFCQLFEPQRNVYSLTGQREYCTQHVDFSLEFPYPSKDLKEARHDGFVIEVEDSSVHATMEQRRIDKQRSDDLAAMNWTCETLSDDHMNATHFGHLGSDYVRTVFTLFDRPFDREWVRTLQYALSPIGIARIEKVVVEAIMAGRLDPTAEHWDVLVVERDVPCAAAAFADLRELFNSLTALSAEHAGAHFPDVALDIVSTPEFIDSPLHADLQPAPELTDDHRAKTYDLIMDISVLRRAGIERPLMDEYTNCRNDCRFIIRSAHHAREPRRVLTSGRITYQPIVRSDAVGRYEPIAERAAAIHYIIGLLSRREEFLPGQAAVLDRLLRGLSVAALLPAESQGAAVALPAILLQPGVTVVVTPDAKSADRLVHEAQQVDIDFGVSLHSSMTDSERERRERRMEADELLLVALSADQLPRPALQQRLRSMYEMGVYFAYGLIDGAERLSEWSPAFDAAYLCAGQTLRRYARPQQGAITLGATAAEASFDVLFDIERALLPVDGFTPDRERIVTVHATVAPAPLSLRSEEDERRDIERIIREMGMEYVAPLAGDQSAAGARIMGLPYPVTVNEGGESVQDSAAATRYVHILYRMGCLGLIDGLAHDKARRRYLLVVREATTEQVYRRLHDYFNRYYTHKRAEREETAARAGMPAVMLRDEREGAQYKCLTQLTHFVNEGMARIAQGITPGTPLAQGLEQALADAAQAPEEVLFRYLRMINAAEAPPSPNGRIHALYESVCTLRRAGNTHPVLLLLAAFCLLYMGTEGRAVLDEDLATSYEEGMVGLYRLMPDFARFREQFEAYNRFVRSETDATDDATEARIANVESRLQLIRAADILSAHLTYMKELQHTYLE
;
A
#
# COMPACT_ATOMS: atom_id res chain seq x y z
N MET A 1 17.92 -14.07 -32.91
CA MET A 1 16.46 -13.88 -32.76
C MET A 1 16.14 -12.90 -31.65
N ASP A 2 16.75 -13.05 -30.46
CA ASP A 2 16.48 -12.22 -29.27
C ASP A 2 16.80 -10.71 -29.44
N LEU A 3 18.00 -10.32 -29.89
CA LEU A 3 18.39 -8.90 -30.04
C LEU A 3 17.50 -8.08 -30.99
N LEU A 4 17.03 -8.69 -32.08
CA LEU A 4 16.15 -8.04 -33.07
C LEU A 4 14.74 -7.88 -32.50
N GLN A 5 14.27 -8.86 -31.73
CA GLN A 5 12.99 -8.80 -31.04
C GLN A 5 12.98 -7.74 -29.93
N ARG A 6 14.08 -7.62 -29.16
CA ARG A 6 14.28 -6.51 -28.20
C ARG A 6 14.28 -5.15 -28.90
N LEU A 7 15.01 -5.00 -30.01
CA LEU A 7 15.02 -3.75 -30.77
C LEU A 7 13.62 -3.37 -31.30
N CYS A 8 12.84 -4.33 -31.79
CA CYS A 8 11.47 -4.09 -32.24
C CYS A 8 10.51 -3.71 -31.11
N ASN A 9 10.68 -4.30 -29.92
CA ASN A 9 9.81 -4.05 -28.77
C ASN A 9 10.18 -2.76 -28.04
N ASP A 10 11.47 -2.53 -27.76
CA ASP A 10 11.95 -1.49 -26.85
C ASP A 10 12.57 -0.30 -27.58
N GLY A 11 13.01 -0.48 -28.84
CA GLY A 11 13.63 0.56 -29.65
C GLY A 11 12.81 1.85 -29.80
N PRO A 12 11.48 1.81 -30.01
CA PRO A 12 10.66 3.01 -30.04
C PRO A 12 10.66 3.81 -28.72
N VAL A 13 10.66 3.12 -27.58
CA VAL A 13 10.72 3.73 -26.24
C VAL A 13 12.10 4.34 -26.02
N HIS A 14 13.16 3.59 -26.33
CA HIS A 14 14.55 4.02 -26.23
C HIS A 14 14.83 5.26 -27.07
N LYS A 15 14.41 5.24 -28.34
CA LYS A 15 14.52 6.39 -29.25
C LYS A 15 13.81 7.62 -28.69
N ALA A 16 12.61 7.45 -28.15
CA ALA A 16 11.84 8.57 -27.64
C ALA A 16 12.43 9.18 -26.35
N LYS A 17 13.06 8.36 -25.50
CA LYS A 17 13.90 8.83 -24.37
C LYS A 17 15.02 9.77 -24.86
N VAL A 18 15.80 9.33 -25.83
CA VAL A 18 16.94 10.10 -26.35
C VAL A 18 16.50 11.35 -27.10
N ASP A 19 15.50 11.24 -27.99
CA ASP A 19 14.93 12.38 -28.73
C ASP A 19 14.42 13.47 -27.78
N ARG A 20 13.85 13.09 -26.62
CA ARG A 20 13.33 14.02 -25.62
C ARG A 20 14.42 14.89 -25.00
N VAL A 21 15.53 14.27 -24.59
CA VAL A 21 16.66 15.00 -23.95
C VAL A 21 17.40 15.86 -24.96
N LEU A 22 17.65 15.34 -26.16
CA LEU A 22 18.28 16.14 -27.20
C LEU A 22 17.39 17.33 -27.59
N GLY A 23 16.07 17.15 -27.56
CA GLY A 23 15.09 18.20 -27.84
C GLY A 23 15.06 19.35 -26.83
N SER A 24 15.51 19.15 -25.58
CA SER A 24 15.56 20.21 -24.57
C SER A 24 16.83 21.08 -24.66
N MET A 25 17.83 20.65 -25.43
CA MET A 25 19.13 21.34 -25.51
C MET A 25 19.14 22.53 -26.49
N PRO A 26 19.80 23.65 -26.15
CA PRO A 26 19.97 24.77 -27.07
C PRO A 26 20.73 24.35 -28.35
N ARG A 27 20.15 24.60 -29.53
CA ARG A 27 20.72 24.17 -30.82
C ARG A 27 22.13 24.71 -31.11
N LYS A 28 22.46 25.90 -30.58
CA LYS A 28 23.77 26.53 -30.77
C LYS A 28 24.93 25.69 -30.21
N LEU A 29 24.64 24.79 -29.25
CA LEU A 29 25.65 23.91 -28.65
C LEU A 29 26.23 22.89 -29.63
N PHE A 30 25.47 22.56 -30.68
CA PHE A 30 25.87 21.56 -31.68
C PHE A 30 26.48 22.19 -32.95
N GLN A 31 26.76 23.50 -32.96
CA GLN A 31 27.20 24.25 -34.14
C GLN A 31 28.62 24.80 -33.99
N GLY A 32 29.41 24.74 -35.06
CA GLY A 32 30.68 25.47 -35.19
C GLY A 32 31.89 24.90 -34.44
N THR A 33 31.76 23.76 -33.74
CA THR A 33 32.85 23.07 -33.02
C THR A 33 32.83 21.56 -33.31
N THR A 34 34.01 20.93 -33.26
CA THR A 34 34.13 19.46 -33.34
C THR A 34 33.93 18.83 -31.98
N PHE A 35 33.37 17.63 -31.96
CA PHE A 35 33.07 16.93 -30.71
C PHE A 35 33.28 15.42 -30.79
N ASP A 36 33.53 14.81 -29.63
CA ASP A 36 33.53 13.36 -29.43
C ASP A 36 32.20 12.90 -28.81
N VAL A 37 31.82 11.65 -29.06
CA VAL A 37 30.62 11.02 -28.47
C VAL A 37 31.03 9.78 -27.69
N VAL A 38 30.50 9.62 -26.48
CA VAL A 38 30.70 8.44 -25.63
C VAL A 38 29.34 7.85 -25.29
N ASP A 39 29.12 6.60 -25.70
CA ASP A 39 27.88 5.86 -25.50
C ASP A 39 28.13 4.75 -24.47
N TRP A 40 27.69 4.98 -23.23
CA TRP A 40 27.88 4.05 -22.11
C TRP A 40 26.79 2.98 -22.14
N GLN A 41 27.18 1.70 -22.06
CA GLN A 41 26.30 0.54 -22.31
C GLN A 41 25.52 0.72 -23.63
N CYS A 42 26.27 0.87 -24.72
CA CYS A 42 25.71 1.29 -26.00
C CYS A 42 24.72 0.29 -26.60
N GLY A 43 24.74 -0.99 -26.18
CA GLY A 43 23.97 -2.07 -26.78
C GLY A 43 24.13 -2.09 -28.29
N GLN A 44 23.02 -1.96 -29.02
CA GLN A 44 22.99 -1.89 -30.49
C GLN A 44 23.23 -0.47 -31.06
N GLY A 45 23.77 0.48 -30.27
CA GLY A 45 24.16 1.82 -30.72
C GLY A 45 23.00 2.81 -30.93
N ILE A 46 21.83 2.56 -30.32
CA ILE A 46 20.60 3.34 -30.56
C ILE A 46 20.77 4.81 -30.15
N ASN A 47 21.44 5.10 -29.02
CA ASN A 47 21.65 6.47 -28.55
C ASN A 47 22.39 7.30 -29.60
N THR A 48 23.51 6.77 -30.07
CA THR A 48 24.36 7.43 -31.07
C THR A 48 23.66 7.57 -32.43
N VAL A 49 22.89 6.57 -32.88
CA VAL A 49 22.07 6.68 -34.09
C VAL A 49 21.03 7.81 -33.96
N CYS A 50 20.32 7.88 -32.82
CA CYS A 50 19.34 8.95 -32.56
C CYS A 50 19.99 10.33 -32.55
N PHE A 51 21.20 10.44 -32.00
CA PHE A 51 21.97 11.68 -32.01
C PHE A 51 22.32 12.16 -33.43
N PHE A 52 22.80 11.25 -34.30
CA PHE A 52 23.06 11.60 -35.69
C PHE A 52 21.79 11.99 -36.46
N ASP A 53 20.70 11.26 -36.22
CA ASP A 53 19.39 11.59 -36.78
C ASP A 53 18.90 12.98 -36.30
N PHE A 54 19.12 13.33 -35.04
CA PHE A 54 18.82 14.64 -34.49
C PHE A 54 19.62 15.75 -35.19
N ILE A 55 20.94 15.58 -35.37
CA ILE A 55 21.79 16.51 -36.11
C ILE A 55 21.24 16.73 -37.52
N ARG A 56 20.97 15.63 -38.24
CA ARG A 56 20.49 15.65 -39.62
C ARG A 56 19.12 16.30 -39.76
N ARG A 57 18.15 15.95 -38.90
CA ARG A 57 16.78 16.50 -38.92
C ARG A 57 16.75 18.01 -38.65
N ASN A 58 17.71 18.52 -37.89
CA ASN A 58 17.83 19.96 -37.60
C ASN A 58 18.72 20.73 -38.59
N GLY A 59 19.20 20.07 -39.67
CA GLY A 59 20.02 20.71 -40.70
C GLY A 59 21.40 21.16 -40.23
N MET A 60 21.96 20.48 -39.21
CA MET A 60 23.28 20.77 -38.65
C MET A 60 24.36 19.92 -39.34
N GLU A 61 25.57 20.45 -39.46
CA GLU A 61 26.72 19.71 -39.99
C GLU A 61 27.18 18.65 -38.99
N ASN A 62 27.52 17.44 -39.47
CA ASN A 62 28.05 16.39 -38.63
C ASN A 62 29.53 16.64 -38.30
N CYS A 63 29.79 17.22 -37.13
CA CYS A 63 31.13 17.55 -36.64
C CYS A 63 31.71 16.51 -35.66
N VAL A 64 31.09 15.33 -35.52
CA VAL A 64 31.60 14.24 -34.66
C VAL A 64 32.97 13.80 -35.18
N ARG A 65 33.98 13.65 -34.32
CA ARG A 65 35.31 13.15 -34.73
C ARG A 65 35.55 11.71 -34.33
N GLN A 66 35.21 11.34 -33.10
CA GLN A 66 35.29 9.98 -32.60
C GLN A 66 33.99 9.58 -31.90
N VAL A 67 33.61 8.31 -32.02
CA VAL A 67 32.56 7.68 -31.22
C VAL A 67 33.16 6.56 -30.40
N PHE A 68 32.98 6.60 -29.09
CA PHE A 68 33.36 5.55 -28.16
C PHE A 68 32.12 4.75 -27.78
N LEU A 69 32.10 3.47 -28.15
CA LEU A 69 31.06 2.51 -27.80
C LEU A 69 31.55 1.62 -26.66
N ILE A 70 30.86 1.67 -25.53
CA ILE A 70 31.24 0.92 -24.32
C ILE A 70 30.13 -0.08 -24.01
N ASP A 71 30.44 -1.38 -23.99
CA ASP A 71 29.50 -2.44 -23.58
C ASP A 71 30.27 -3.74 -23.26
N THR A 72 29.60 -4.75 -22.73
CA THR A 72 30.16 -6.10 -22.57
C THR A 72 29.63 -7.12 -23.60
N ASP A 73 28.48 -6.85 -24.20
CA ASP A 73 27.88 -7.67 -25.26
C ASP A 73 28.53 -7.41 -26.63
N ALA A 74 29.35 -8.36 -27.08
CA ALA A 74 30.04 -8.27 -28.36
C ALA A 74 29.11 -8.29 -29.57
N GLU A 75 28.01 -9.05 -29.53
CA GLU A 75 27.06 -9.13 -30.66
C GLU A 75 26.28 -7.83 -30.82
N ALA A 76 25.92 -7.20 -29.70
CA ALA A 76 25.25 -5.90 -29.70
C ALA A 76 26.19 -4.80 -30.23
N MET A 77 27.45 -4.77 -29.78
CA MET A 77 28.46 -3.81 -30.24
C MET A 77 28.79 -3.96 -31.73
N GLU A 78 28.92 -5.18 -32.24
CA GLU A 78 29.18 -5.40 -33.68
C GLU A 78 28.05 -4.81 -34.54
N ARG A 79 26.80 -5.00 -34.12
CA ARG A 79 25.64 -4.37 -34.77
C ARG A 79 25.64 -2.85 -34.65
N ALA A 80 26.04 -2.32 -33.49
CA ALA A 80 26.17 -0.88 -33.30
C ALA A 80 27.15 -0.28 -34.32
N VAL A 81 28.30 -0.91 -34.55
CA VAL A 81 29.27 -0.49 -35.58
C VAL A 81 28.63 -0.48 -36.97
N TRP A 82 27.92 -1.55 -37.35
CA TRP A 82 27.22 -1.62 -38.65
C TRP A 82 26.15 -0.54 -38.81
N HIS A 83 25.46 -0.16 -37.73
CA HIS A 83 24.46 0.91 -37.76
C HIS A 83 25.07 2.30 -37.88
N LEU A 84 26.28 2.51 -37.36
CA LEU A 84 26.96 3.81 -37.33
C LEU A 84 27.87 4.05 -38.54
N GLU A 85 28.36 3.01 -39.19
CA GLU A 85 29.20 3.10 -40.39
C GLU A 85 28.64 4.06 -41.46
N PRO A 86 27.33 4.05 -41.81
CA PRO A 86 26.77 4.97 -42.80
C PRO A 86 26.79 6.45 -42.39
N TYR A 87 26.86 6.74 -41.09
CA TYR A 87 26.85 8.12 -40.55
C TYR A 87 28.24 8.74 -40.47
N ILE A 88 29.27 7.92 -40.20
CA ILE A 88 30.65 8.38 -40.00
C ILE A 88 31.49 8.24 -41.27
N GLY A 89 31.22 7.22 -42.09
CA GLY A 89 31.92 6.92 -43.34
C GLY A 89 33.35 6.35 -43.18
N ASP A 90 33.88 6.32 -41.96
CA ASP A 90 35.21 5.83 -41.60
C ASP A 90 35.13 5.09 -40.26
N THR A 91 35.18 3.76 -40.31
CA THR A 91 35.01 2.88 -39.15
C THR A 91 36.15 3.01 -38.13
N ASP A 92 37.34 3.51 -38.52
CA ASP A 92 38.46 3.73 -37.60
C ASP A 92 38.17 4.84 -36.57
N ARG A 93 37.12 5.65 -36.81
CA ARG A 93 36.63 6.67 -35.88
C ARG A 93 35.62 6.12 -34.87
N ILE A 94 35.24 4.84 -34.97
CA ILE A 94 34.39 4.14 -34.02
C ILE A 94 35.28 3.26 -33.15
N VAL A 95 35.50 3.67 -31.91
CA VAL A 95 36.30 2.95 -30.92
C VAL A 95 35.38 2.07 -30.08
N THR A 96 35.64 0.77 -30.07
CA THR A 96 34.90 -0.20 -29.26
C THR A 96 35.69 -0.55 -28.00
N ILE A 97 35.10 -0.34 -26.82
CA ILE A 97 35.68 -0.66 -25.53
C ILE A 97 34.83 -1.75 -24.88
N ARG A 98 35.30 -2.99 -24.95
CA ARG A 98 34.59 -4.15 -24.42
C ARG A 98 34.98 -4.43 -22.97
N LYS A 99 34.44 -3.63 -22.05
CA LYS A 99 34.73 -3.72 -20.61
C LYS A 99 33.49 -3.35 -19.79
N GLU A 100 33.38 -3.90 -18.59
CA GLU A 100 32.42 -3.42 -17.61
C GLU A 100 32.73 -1.96 -17.25
N ILE A 101 31.71 -1.14 -16.99
CA ILE A 101 31.89 0.30 -16.69
C ILE A 101 32.87 0.51 -15.54
N ASN A 102 32.78 -0.32 -14.50
CA ASN A 102 33.67 -0.26 -13.35
C ASN A 102 35.11 -0.64 -13.69
N GLU A 103 35.42 -1.27 -14.82
CA GLU A 103 36.80 -1.67 -15.17
C GLU A 103 37.51 -0.67 -16.08
N ILE A 104 36.78 0.34 -16.55
CA ILE A 104 37.31 1.35 -17.48
C ILE A 104 38.25 2.28 -16.74
N ASP A 105 39.39 2.55 -17.37
CA ASP A 105 40.37 3.51 -16.88
C ASP A 105 40.59 4.65 -17.88
N ARG A 106 41.43 5.62 -17.48
CA ARG A 106 41.72 6.81 -18.28
C ARG A 106 42.47 6.54 -19.59
N TYR A 107 43.04 5.35 -19.77
CA TYR A 107 43.77 4.95 -20.97
C TYR A 107 42.85 4.32 -22.01
N ASP A 108 41.72 3.76 -21.58
CA ASP A 108 40.69 3.23 -22.47
C ASP A 108 39.91 4.34 -23.18
N LEU A 109 39.65 5.45 -22.48
CA LEU A 109 38.80 6.55 -22.94
C LEU A 109 39.58 7.88 -22.95
N GLU A 110 40.16 8.21 -24.11
CA GLU A 110 40.84 9.50 -24.32
C GLU A 110 40.07 10.38 -25.32
N THR A 111 39.35 11.38 -24.79
CA THR A 111 38.71 12.41 -25.62
C THR A 111 39.70 13.51 -25.97
N ARG A 112 39.59 14.07 -27.18
CA ARG A 112 40.56 15.06 -27.70
C ARG A 112 39.91 16.32 -28.26
N GLN A 113 38.59 16.31 -28.43
CA GLN A 113 37.87 17.46 -28.96
C GLN A 113 37.51 18.48 -27.86
N PRO A 114 37.25 19.75 -28.21
CA PRO A 114 36.83 20.77 -27.26
C PRO A 114 35.50 20.46 -26.55
N VAL A 115 34.65 19.64 -27.17
CA VAL A 115 33.34 19.25 -26.65
C VAL A 115 33.21 17.72 -26.68
N THR A 116 32.67 17.13 -25.61
CA THR A 116 32.34 15.69 -25.54
C THR A 116 30.89 15.50 -25.12
N PHE A 117 30.14 14.65 -25.81
CA PHE A 117 28.78 14.26 -25.44
C PHE A 117 28.75 12.84 -24.86
N HIS A 118 28.26 12.68 -23.64
CA HIS A 118 28.07 11.40 -22.97
C HIS A 118 26.60 11.01 -22.94
N PHE A 119 26.28 9.78 -23.32
CA PHE A 119 24.94 9.20 -23.21
C PHE A 119 24.89 8.14 -22.12
N PHE A 120 23.95 8.29 -21.19
CA PHE A 120 23.62 7.32 -20.14
C PHE A 120 22.11 7.05 -20.20
N THR A 121 21.68 6.10 -21.04
CA THR A 121 20.27 5.71 -21.18
C THR A 121 20.02 4.36 -20.51
N ASP A 122 19.27 4.34 -19.41
CA ASP A 122 19.01 3.18 -18.54
C ASP A 122 20.29 2.56 -17.94
N VAL A 123 21.32 3.38 -17.73
CA VAL A 123 22.66 2.96 -17.25
C VAL A 123 22.83 3.21 -15.76
N LEU A 124 22.61 4.46 -15.30
CA LEU A 124 22.94 4.87 -13.93
C LEU A 124 22.05 4.17 -12.89
N SER A 125 20.86 3.73 -13.31
CA SER A 125 19.96 2.92 -12.49
C SER A 125 20.50 1.53 -12.10
N ASN A 126 21.58 1.04 -12.75
CA ASN A 126 22.21 -0.23 -12.41
C ASN A 126 22.97 -0.16 -11.07
N PRO A 127 22.57 -0.92 -10.03
CA PRO A 127 23.17 -0.85 -8.70
C PRO A 127 24.66 -1.24 -8.65
N ASN A 128 25.12 -2.05 -9.62
CA ASN A 128 26.49 -2.55 -9.63
C ASN A 128 27.50 -1.48 -10.05
N ILE A 129 27.07 -0.36 -10.63
CA ILE A 129 27.98 0.72 -11.05
C ILE A 129 28.44 1.52 -9.83
N ASP A 130 29.75 1.70 -9.67
CA ASP A 130 30.31 2.61 -8.68
C ASP A 130 30.29 4.04 -9.23
N LEU A 131 29.31 4.82 -8.80
CA LEU A 131 29.10 6.20 -9.27
C LEU A 131 30.27 7.12 -8.91
N ARG A 132 30.95 6.89 -7.79
CA ARG A 132 32.10 7.71 -7.35
C ARG A 132 33.31 7.42 -8.19
N ARG A 133 33.57 6.14 -8.47
CA ARG A 133 34.63 5.73 -9.38
C ARG A 133 34.38 6.28 -10.78
N LEU A 134 33.15 6.21 -11.28
CA LEU A 134 32.75 6.77 -12.57
C LEU A 134 32.95 8.30 -12.60
N ALA A 135 32.51 9.03 -11.57
CA ALA A 135 32.72 10.47 -11.47
C ALA A 135 34.21 10.84 -11.39
N THR A 136 35.02 10.03 -10.70
CA THR A 136 36.48 10.18 -10.61
C THR A 136 37.15 9.93 -11.97
N LEU A 137 36.71 8.93 -12.72
CA LEU A 137 37.17 8.67 -14.08
C LEU A 137 36.86 9.88 -14.98
N ILE A 138 35.61 10.37 -14.95
CA ILE A 138 35.19 11.56 -15.69
C ILE A 138 36.09 12.76 -15.35
N GLY A 139 36.36 13.00 -14.06
CA GLY A 139 37.25 14.08 -13.64
C GLY A 139 38.70 13.94 -14.12
N ARG A 140 39.16 12.72 -14.42
CA ARG A 140 40.51 12.49 -14.96
C ARG A 140 40.58 12.65 -16.48
N ILE A 141 39.47 12.45 -17.19
CA ILE A 141 39.42 12.52 -18.67
C ILE A 141 38.88 13.84 -19.20
N ILE A 142 38.20 14.64 -18.37
CA ILE A 142 37.53 15.86 -18.80
C ILE A 142 38.52 16.83 -19.46
N ARG A 143 38.23 17.20 -20.71
CA ARG A 143 38.97 18.21 -21.48
C ARG A 143 37.96 19.13 -22.16
N GLY A 144 38.12 20.44 -22.00
CA GLY A 144 37.15 21.40 -22.54
C GLY A 144 35.78 21.28 -21.83
N GLU A 145 34.71 21.14 -22.62
CA GLU A 145 33.33 21.04 -22.13
C GLU A 145 32.76 19.62 -22.34
N HIS A 146 32.24 19.01 -21.29
CA HIS A 146 31.57 17.71 -21.35
C HIS A 146 30.09 17.86 -21.04
N TYR A 147 29.23 17.33 -21.90
CA TYR A 147 27.79 17.32 -21.76
C TYR A 147 27.30 15.91 -21.45
N PHE A 148 26.43 15.79 -20.45
CA PHE A 148 25.89 14.52 -20.00
C PHE A 148 24.39 14.48 -20.31
N PHE A 149 23.96 13.43 -21.00
CA PHE A 149 22.55 13.13 -21.29
C PHE A 149 22.18 11.86 -20.53
N CYS A 150 21.63 12.03 -19.33
CA CYS A 150 21.25 10.94 -18.45
C CYS A 150 19.74 10.74 -18.49
N VAL A 151 19.29 9.54 -18.86
CA VAL A 151 17.88 9.15 -18.87
C VAL A 151 17.74 7.78 -18.28
N ASP A 152 16.88 7.62 -17.28
CA ASP A 152 16.54 6.31 -16.73
C ASP A 152 15.01 6.14 -16.73
N GLY A 153 14.54 4.89 -16.71
CA GLY A 153 13.16 4.59 -16.33
C GLY A 153 12.87 5.16 -14.94
N LEU A 154 11.75 5.86 -14.78
CA LEU A 154 11.36 6.39 -13.47
C LEU A 154 11.06 5.20 -12.55
N LYS A 155 11.90 5.00 -11.53
CA LYS A 155 11.65 4.09 -10.42
C LYS A 155 11.74 4.89 -9.13
N HIS A 156 10.64 4.99 -8.41
CA HIS A 156 10.67 5.64 -7.10
C HIS A 156 11.57 4.83 -6.15
N GLY A 157 12.30 5.52 -5.27
CA GLY A 157 13.33 4.88 -4.43
C GLY A 157 14.71 4.72 -5.07
N ASN A 158 14.90 5.10 -6.35
CA ASN A 158 16.19 5.03 -7.03
C ASN A 158 16.75 6.43 -7.35
N ASP A 159 17.56 6.96 -6.44
CA ASP A 159 18.15 8.30 -6.57
C ASP A 159 19.57 8.28 -7.15
N ARG A 160 19.95 7.19 -7.85
CA ARG A 160 21.31 7.00 -8.38
C ARG A 160 21.69 8.03 -9.43
N LEU A 161 20.75 8.41 -10.30
CA LEU A 161 20.96 9.48 -11.28
C LEU A 161 21.29 10.82 -10.58
N GLU A 162 20.53 11.13 -9.54
CA GLU A 162 20.71 12.35 -8.74
C GLU A 162 22.02 12.30 -7.95
N THR A 163 22.37 11.13 -7.40
CA THR A 163 23.63 10.89 -6.69
C THR A 163 24.84 11.08 -7.61
N PHE A 164 24.77 10.58 -8.85
CA PHE A 164 25.81 10.80 -9.84
C PHE A 164 25.99 12.29 -10.17
N TYR A 165 24.89 13.03 -10.30
CA TYR A 165 24.93 14.48 -10.49
C TYR A 165 25.61 15.20 -9.31
N ARG A 166 25.28 14.83 -8.07
CA ARG A 166 25.85 15.41 -6.83
C ARG A 166 27.33 15.09 -6.63
N CYS A 167 27.90 14.13 -7.35
CA CYS A 167 29.34 13.86 -7.32
C CYS A 167 30.18 15.01 -7.91
N PHE A 168 29.55 15.99 -8.55
CA PHE A 168 30.21 17.15 -9.14
C PHE A 168 29.82 18.42 -8.37
N SER A 169 30.80 19.25 -7.99
CA SER A 169 30.55 20.40 -7.10
C SER A 169 29.90 21.60 -7.80
N ARG A 170 30.10 21.74 -9.12
CA ARG A 170 29.63 22.89 -9.93
C ARG A 170 29.09 22.50 -11.33
N PRO A 171 28.17 21.52 -11.45
CA PRO A 171 27.55 21.19 -12.72
C PRO A 171 26.56 22.27 -13.17
N GLU A 172 26.57 22.60 -14.46
CA GLU A 172 25.58 23.52 -15.04
C GLU A 172 24.43 22.71 -15.64
N ILE A 173 23.26 22.79 -15.02
CA ILE A 173 22.09 22.00 -15.41
C ILE A 173 21.28 22.67 -16.53
N PHE A 174 20.89 21.90 -17.53
CA PHE A 174 20.02 22.33 -18.64
C PHE A 174 18.64 21.69 -18.58
N THR A 175 18.53 20.49 -18.03
CA THR A 175 17.28 19.75 -17.93
C THR A 175 17.28 18.93 -16.66
N ASP A 176 16.15 18.96 -15.95
CA ASP A 176 15.86 18.15 -14.77
C ASP A 176 14.36 17.86 -14.76
N GLU A 177 13.94 16.80 -15.44
CA GLU A 177 12.53 16.52 -15.67
C GLU A 177 12.18 15.06 -15.41
N THR A 178 11.07 14.88 -14.70
CA THR A 178 10.41 13.58 -14.56
C THR A 178 9.18 13.57 -15.43
N TYR A 179 9.06 12.56 -16.29
CA TYR A 179 7.91 12.36 -17.15
C TYR A 179 7.16 11.11 -16.73
N TYR A 180 5.89 11.30 -16.40
CA TYR A 180 4.99 10.21 -16.07
C TYR A 180 4.22 9.74 -17.32
N PRO A 181 3.70 8.51 -17.30
CA PRO A 181 2.99 7.96 -18.44
C PRO A 181 1.71 8.75 -18.77
N THR A 182 1.48 8.92 -20.07
CA THR A 182 0.27 9.52 -20.63
C THR A 182 -0.22 8.68 -21.80
N ALA A 183 -1.41 8.96 -22.31
CA ALA A 183 -1.93 8.29 -23.51
C ALA A 183 -1.02 8.43 -24.75
N ARG A 184 -0.20 9.50 -24.82
CA ARG A 184 0.75 9.74 -25.93
C ARG A 184 2.15 9.20 -25.65
N GLN A 185 2.49 9.00 -24.39
CA GLN A 185 3.80 8.55 -23.91
C GLN A 185 3.57 7.45 -22.85
N PRO A 186 3.47 6.17 -23.24
CA PRO A 186 3.02 5.11 -22.34
C PRO A 186 4.08 4.63 -21.32
N TYR A 187 5.20 5.33 -21.19
CA TYR A 187 6.32 4.97 -20.31
C TYR A 187 6.75 6.14 -19.44
N ALA A 188 7.30 5.82 -18.27
CA ALA A 188 7.81 6.78 -17.30
C ALA A 188 9.33 6.92 -17.43
N MET A 189 9.87 8.14 -17.31
CA MET A 189 11.31 8.36 -17.32
C MET A 189 11.71 9.54 -16.44
N THR A 190 12.93 9.51 -15.93
CA THR A 190 13.64 10.67 -15.39
C THR A 190 14.74 11.07 -16.35
N CYS A 191 14.93 12.37 -16.51
CA CYS A 191 15.90 12.94 -17.44
C CYS A 191 16.68 14.04 -16.72
N LYS A 192 18.01 13.98 -16.82
CA LYS A 192 18.89 15.06 -16.42
C LYS A 192 19.94 15.32 -17.48
N ALA A 193 20.09 16.58 -17.87
CA ALA A 193 21.13 17.03 -18.78
C ALA A 193 21.93 18.16 -18.16
N PHE A 194 23.26 18.02 -18.12
CA PHE A 194 24.14 19.01 -17.50
C PHE A 194 25.51 19.07 -18.19
N ARG A 195 26.23 20.19 -17.99
CA ARG A 195 27.61 20.41 -18.47
C ARG A 195 28.59 20.48 -17.32
N LEU A 196 29.78 19.94 -17.59
CA LEU A 196 30.99 20.15 -16.80
C LEU A 196 32.05 20.87 -17.65
N ARG A 197 32.77 21.83 -17.05
CA ARG A 197 33.87 22.55 -17.69
C ARG A 197 35.17 22.24 -16.97
N ALA A 198 36.23 21.90 -17.70
CA ALA A 198 37.53 21.59 -17.11
C ALA A 198 38.09 22.71 -16.21
N GLU A 199 37.82 23.98 -16.53
CA GLU A 199 38.32 25.15 -15.80
C GLU A 199 37.70 25.34 -14.40
N THR A 200 36.43 24.94 -14.23
CA THR A 200 35.66 25.12 -12.99
C THR A 200 35.32 23.79 -12.33
N PHE A 201 35.90 22.70 -12.83
CA PHE A 201 35.61 21.35 -12.39
C PHE A 201 36.14 21.09 -10.98
N ALA A 202 35.27 20.58 -10.11
CA ALA A 202 35.63 19.96 -8.86
C ALA A 202 34.74 18.73 -8.63
N THR A 203 35.36 17.65 -8.14
CA THR A 203 34.63 16.46 -7.68
C THR A 203 34.24 16.62 -6.22
N ASN A 204 32.97 16.43 -5.92
CA ASN A 204 32.50 16.25 -4.56
C ASN A 204 32.31 14.75 -4.29
N THR A 205 33.34 14.08 -3.80
CA THR A 205 33.25 12.66 -3.41
C THR A 205 32.85 12.46 -1.95
N THR A 206 32.44 13.52 -1.24
CA THR A 206 31.93 13.38 0.13
C THR A 206 30.61 12.60 0.13
N LEU A 207 30.31 11.93 1.23
CA LEU A 207 29.08 11.17 1.40
C LEU A 207 27.95 12.16 1.66
N SER A 208 27.01 12.28 0.71
CA SER A 208 25.88 13.20 0.84
C SER A 208 24.89 12.65 1.86
N PRO A 209 24.47 13.43 2.87
CA PRO A 209 23.44 12.98 3.80
C PRO A 209 22.10 12.71 3.10
N VAL A 210 21.45 11.62 3.47
CA VAL A 210 20.10 11.27 3.00
C VAL A 210 19.08 11.82 3.97
N GLN A 211 18.00 12.43 3.47
CA GLN A 211 16.89 12.87 4.31
C GLN A 211 15.91 11.71 4.53
N LEU A 212 15.71 11.34 5.79
CA LEU A 212 14.76 10.34 6.23
C LEU A 212 13.66 10.97 7.08
N HIS A 213 12.60 10.19 7.31
CA HIS A 213 11.38 10.65 7.98
C HIS A 213 10.94 9.65 9.05
N ALA A 214 10.95 10.05 10.31
CA ALA A 214 10.46 9.24 11.42
C ALA A 214 10.25 10.11 12.67
N ALA A 215 9.16 9.87 13.39
CA ALA A 215 8.93 10.43 14.72
C ALA A 215 7.86 9.62 15.43
N PHE A 216 8.08 9.22 16.69
CA PHE A 216 6.99 8.72 17.53
C PHE A 216 6.40 9.82 18.40
N ARG A 217 5.17 9.57 18.86
CA ARG A 217 4.50 10.38 19.87
C ARG A 217 3.75 9.47 20.84
N LEU A 218 3.93 9.75 22.14
CA LEU A 218 3.20 9.07 23.22
C LEU A 218 1.74 9.54 23.28
N ASP A 219 0.85 8.66 23.71
CA ASP A 219 -0.57 8.91 23.90
C ASP A 219 -0.81 10.04 24.90
N SER A 220 -0.07 10.07 26.00
CA SER A 220 -0.17 11.12 27.01
C SER A 220 0.20 12.51 26.45
N VAL A 221 1.23 12.57 25.60
CA VAL A 221 1.68 13.80 24.91
C VAL A 221 0.67 14.25 23.88
N ARG A 222 0.11 13.32 23.08
CA ARG A 222 -0.95 13.62 22.11
C ARG A 222 -2.15 14.26 22.82
N GLU A 223 -2.63 13.65 23.90
CA GLU A 223 -3.78 14.16 24.64
C GLU A 223 -3.51 15.52 25.31
N ALA A 224 -2.32 15.74 25.84
CA ALA A 224 -1.94 17.02 26.43
C ALA A 224 -1.89 18.15 25.37
N LEU A 225 -1.26 17.89 24.23
CA LEU A 225 -1.09 18.86 23.14
C LEU A 225 -2.38 19.19 22.38
N ARG A 226 -3.46 18.42 22.53
CA ARG A 226 -4.80 18.78 21.98
C ARG A 226 -5.31 20.13 22.49
N LYS A 227 -4.80 20.60 23.64
CA LYS A 227 -5.14 21.90 24.23
C LYS A 227 -4.30 23.06 23.69
N ALA A 228 -3.24 22.77 22.94
CA ALA A 228 -2.37 23.76 22.31
C ALA A 228 -2.86 24.11 20.89
N ASN A 229 -2.17 25.04 20.22
CA ASN A 229 -2.48 25.39 18.83
C ASN A 229 -2.16 24.21 17.90
N ARG A 230 -3.21 23.55 17.41
CA ARG A 230 -3.11 22.36 16.57
C ARG A 230 -2.25 22.57 15.32
N GLU A 231 -2.40 23.69 14.63
CA GLU A 231 -1.66 23.94 13.37
C GLU A 231 -0.16 24.09 13.63
N GLN A 232 0.22 24.80 14.68
CA GLN A 232 1.62 24.98 15.07
C GLN A 232 2.24 23.65 15.55
N VAL A 233 1.50 22.88 16.35
CA VAL A 233 1.96 21.55 16.81
C VAL A 233 2.19 20.60 15.63
N GLU A 234 1.23 20.51 14.70
CA GLU A 234 1.38 19.69 13.50
C GLU A 234 2.58 20.15 12.65
N ALA A 235 2.79 21.47 12.54
CA ALA A 235 3.91 22.02 11.78
C ALA A 235 5.28 21.73 12.42
N LEU A 236 5.38 21.80 13.75
CA LEU A 236 6.59 21.42 14.51
C LEU A 236 6.90 19.94 14.37
N TYR A 237 5.91 19.04 14.49
CA TYR A 237 6.13 17.62 14.24
C TYR A 237 6.52 17.33 12.79
N ARG A 238 5.95 18.04 11.80
CA ARG A 238 6.38 17.92 10.40
C ARG A 238 7.84 18.35 10.19
N SER A 239 8.31 19.36 10.93
CA SER A 239 9.72 19.76 10.91
C SER A 239 10.60 18.71 11.61
N LEU A 240 10.27 18.34 12.85
CA LEU A 240 11.07 17.42 13.67
C LEU A 240 11.08 15.97 13.20
N SER A 241 10.07 15.54 12.42
CA SER A 241 10.06 14.20 11.83
C SER A 241 11.06 14.04 10.70
N ARG A 242 11.59 15.14 10.15
CA ARG A 242 12.59 15.14 9.08
C ARG A 242 13.98 15.21 9.68
N PHE A 243 14.84 14.30 9.25
CA PHE A 243 16.21 14.23 9.75
C PHE A 243 17.14 13.79 8.63
N GLU A 244 18.41 14.14 8.76
CA GLU A 244 19.44 13.75 7.81
C GLU A 244 20.38 12.74 8.42
N VAL A 245 20.79 11.80 7.58
CA VAL A 245 21.69 10.71 7.95
C VAL A 245 22.91 10.78 7.07
N ALA A 246 24.05 11.11 7.68
CA ALA A 246 25.35 10.89 7.07
C ALA A 246 25.81 9.47 7.44
N ALA A 247 26.07 8.64 6.44
CA ALA A 247 26.49 7.26 6.63
C ALA A 247 27.97 7.08 6.24
N GLY A 248 28.61 6.01 6.74
CA GLY A 248 29.97 5.62 6.33
C GLY A 248 30.08 5.11 4.89
N TYR A 249 28.94 4.90 4.22
CA TYR A 249 28.80 4.46 2.84
C TYR A 249 27.76 5.32 2.10
N ASP A 250 27.72 5.23 0.77
CA ASP A 250 26.84 6.06 -0.05
C ASP A 250 25.39 5.58 0.02
N ALA A 251 24.68 6.02 1.05
CA ALA A 251 23.29 5.64 1.31
C ALA A 251 22.35 6.09 0.17
N ALA A 252 22.62 7.24 -0.46
CA ALA A 252 21.83 7.75 -1.58
C ALA A 252 21.97 6.90 -2.86
N ALA A 253 23.12 6.23 -3.02
CA ALA A 253 23.40 5.35 -4.17
C ALA A 253 22.82 3.93 -4.03
N CYS A 254 22.29 3.56 -2.85
CA CYS A 254 21.75 2.22 -2.61
C CYS A 254 20.40 2.06 -3.35
N ALA A 255 20.33 1.15 -4.32
CA ALA A 255 19.08 0.86 -5.01
C ALA A 255 18.28 -0.21 -4.25
N HIS A 256 17.02 0.08 -3.95
CA HIS A 256 16.10 -0.87 -3.28
C HIS A 256 15.36 -1.79 -4.25
N ASN A 257 15.95 -2.09 -5.42
CA ASN A 257 15.24 -2.79 -6.50
C ASN A 257 14.74 -4.20 -6.08
N ASP A 258 15.45 -4.88 -5.18
CA ASP A 258 15.11 -6.21 -4.64
C ASP A 258 14.87 -6.14 -3.12
N LEU A 259 13.95 -5.27 -2.71
CA LEU A 259 13.61 -5.05 -1.30
C LEU A 259 12.92 -6.28 -0.68
N PRO A 260 13.46 -6.90 0.39
CA PRO A 260 12.79 -7.99 1.06
C PRO A 260 11.46 -7.52 1.72
N PRO A 261 10.34 -8.22 1.48
CA PRO A 261 9.02 -7.78 1.92
C PRO A 261 8.87 -7.49 3.43
N LEU A 262 9.54 -8.27 4.27
CA LEU A 262 9.46 -8.12 5.73
C LEU A 262 10.04 -6.77 6.19
N TYR A 263 11.18 -6.35 5.64
CA TYR A 263 11.81 -5.08 6.02
C TYR A 263 11.04 -3.88 5.48
N ALA A 264 10.39 -4.02 4.32
CA ALA A 264 9.49 -3.02 3.80
C ALA A 264 8.29 -2.78 4.74
N VAL A 265 7.67 -3.84 5.24
CA VAL A 265 6.59 -3.75 6.25
C VAL A 265 7.10 -3.13 7.55
N LEU A 266 8.26 -3.54 8.03
CA LEU A 266 8.86 -3.01 9.26
C LEU A 266 9.09 -1.50 9.16
N ALA A 267 9.74 -1.04 8.09
CA ALA A 267 9.96 0.38 7.84
C ALA A 267 8.64 1.16 7.72
N ASN A 268 7.65 0.62 6.99
CA ASN A 268 6.34 1.26 6.84
C ASN A 268 5.60 1.38 8.17
N LEU A 269 5.71 0.39 9.08
CA LEU A 269 5.12 0.44 10.42
C LEU A 269 5.75 1.52 11.28
N ILE A 270 7.08 1.67 11.26
CA ILE A 270 7.81 2.72 11.98
C ILE A 270 7.40 4.11 11.47
N THR A 271 7.18 4.26 10.17
CA THR A 271 6.91 5.57 9.56
C THR A 271 5.45 5.78 9.18
N ARG A 272 4.50 4.98 9.69
CA ARG A 272 3.07 4.98 9.26
C ARG A 272 2.34 6.32 9.42
N GLY A 273 2.84 7.16 10.31
CA GLY A 273 2.44 8.54 10.59
C GLY A 273 3.63 9.44 10.85
N LEU A 274 3.51 10.75 10.58
CA LEU A 274 4.46 11.76 11.06
C LEU A 274 3.74 12.80 11.95
N PRO A 275 3.67 12.58 13.29
CA PRO A 275 4.28 11.49 14.04
C PRO A 275 3.46 10.19 13.97
N THR A 276 4.10 9.06 14.28
CA THR A 276 3.49 7.74 14.47
C THR A 276 3.15 7.54 15.94
N GLN A 277 2.02 6.89 16.24
CA GLN A 277 1.68 6.50 17.61
C GLN A 277 2.71 5.47 18.14
N ALA A 278 3.35 5.79 19.27
CA ALA A 278 4.36 4.92 19.89
C ALA A 278 3.79 3.52 20.22
N SER A 279 4.63 2.48 20.27
CA SER A 279 4.17 1.14 20.67
C SER A 279 3.77 1.11 22.16
N PRO A 280 2.96 0.13 22.60
CA PRO A 280 2.74 -0.12 24.03
C PRO A 280 4.04 -0.34 24.82
N LEU A 281 5.06 -0.96 24.21
CA LEU A 281 6.35 -1.19 24.83
C LEU A 281 7.08 0.13 25.08
N VAL A 282 7.12 1.02 24.09
CA VAL A 282 7.67 2.37 24.25
C VAL A 282 6.88 3.15 25.29
N GLU A 283 5.55 3.09 25.30
CA GLU A 283 4.74 3.76 26.32
C GLU A 283 5.06 3.28 27.75
N GLU A 284 5.26 1.97 27.92
CA GLU A 284 5.60 1.34 29.19
C GLU A 284 7.03 1.66 29.65
N ALA A 285 7.97 1.91 28.73
CA ALA A 285 9.31 2.39 29.07
C ALA A 285 9.29 3.75 29.83
N PHE A 286 8.25 4.57 29.63
CA PHE A 286 8.06 5.84 30.35
C PHE A 286 7.34 5.67 31.70
N ALA A 287 7.01 4.45 32.13
CA ALA A 287 6.33 4.22 33.40
C ALA A 287 7.10 4.78 34.63
N PRO A 288 8.44 4.64 34.73
CA PRO A 288 9.22 5.26 35.81
C PRO A 288 9.17 6.80 35.82
N LEU A 289 8.93 7.42 34.66
CA LEU A 289 8.75 8.87 34.52
C LEU A 289 7.29 9.32 34.80
N GLY A 290 6.40 8.37 35.09
CA GLY A 290 5.02 8.61 35.51
C GLY A 290 3.96 8.31 34.45
N ASN A 291 4.31 7.69 33.32
CA ASN A 291 3.32 7.23 32.34
C ASN A 291 2.56 6.03 32.89
N ARG A 292 1.23 6.01 32.77
CA ARG A 292 0.42 4.94 33.36
C ARG A 292 -0.54 4.37 32.35
N ARG A 293 -0.46 3.06 32.16
CA ARG A 293 -1.41 2.27 31.40
C ARG A 293 -2.78 2.27 32.09
N ARG A 294 -3.85 2.44 31.31
CA ARG A 294 -5.25 2.35 31.73
C ARG A 294 -6.05 1.49 30.76
N ARG A 295 -7.10 0.86 31.27
CA ARG A 295 -8.11 0.16 30.46
C ARG A 295 -9.33 1.07 30.38
N ALA A 296 -9.70 1.46 29.16
CA ALA A 296 -10.92 2.19 28.87
C ALA A 296 -12.09 1.22 28.65
N ASP A 297 -13.31 1.76 28.62
CA ASP A 297 -14.51 1.01 28.28
C ASP A 297 -14.35 0.33 26.90
N ALA A 298 -14.95 -0.85 26.73
CA ALA A 298 -14.87 -1.68 25.52
C ALA A 298 -13.48 -2.28 25.18
N GLY A 299 -12.59 -2.46 26.16
CA GLY A 299 -11.37 -3.28 26.01
C GLY A 299 -10.17 -2.59 25.35
N ARG A 300 -10.17 -1.25 25.28
CA ARG A 300 -9.07 -0.46 24.71
C ARG A 300 -8.07 -0.05 25.79
N ILE A 301 -6.79 -0.01 25.44
CA ILE A 301 -5.70 0.51 26.27
C ILE A 301 -5.49 2.00 25.99
N THR A 302 -5.28 2.78 27.05
CA THR A 302 -4.85 4.19 26.97
C THR A 302 -3.71 4.45 27.93
N TYR A 303 -2.97 5.55 27.73
CA TYR A 303 -1.91 5.98 28.63
C TYR A 303 -2.15 7.41 29.11
N GLU A 304 -1.89 7.64 30.39
CA GLU A 304 -1.98 8.96 31.00
C GLU A 304 -0.76 9.23 31.89
N ALA A 305 -0.24 10.45 31.80
CA ALA A 305 0.79 10.98 32.68
C ALA A 305 0.21 12.14 33.52
N ARG A 306 0.61 12.21 34.79
CA ARG A 306 0.31 13.38 35.65
C ARG A 306 1.38 14.45 35.46
N ASP A 307 1.02 15.70 35.76
CA ASP A 307 1.96 16.83 35.81
C ASP A 307 2.74 16.97 34.49
N LEU A 308 2.00 16.89 33.38
CA LEU A 308 2.50 17.07 32.01
C LEU A 308 1.75 18.28 31.42
N TYR A 309 2.38 19.44 31.41
CA TYR A 309 1.73 20.69 31.03
C TYR A 309 1.77 20.91 29.52
N PRO A 310 0.63 21.26 28.87
CA PRO A 310 0.60 21.50 27.43
C PRO A 310 1.55 22.60 26.95
N SER A 311 1.78 23.65 27.76
CA SER A 311 2.70 24.75 27.44
C SER A 311 4.14 24.27 27.41
N ASP A 312 4.60 23.53 28.42
CA ASP A 312 5.97 23.02 28.48
C ASP A 312 6.25 22.00 27.37
N LEU A 313 5.27 21.14 27.03
CA LEU A 313 5.40 20.24 25.88
C LEU A 313 5.48 21.00 24.56
N PHE A 314 4.67 22.04 24.39
CA PHE A 314 4.71 22.87 23.20
C PHE A 314 6.06 23.56 23.08
N GLU A 315 6.57 24.15 24.16
CA GLU A 315 7.90 24.73 24.24
C GLU A 315 9.01 23.72 23.94
N ALA A 316 8.91 22.49 24.46
CA ALA A 316 9.91 21.44 24.23
C ALA A 316 10.13 21.13 22.74
N LEU A 317 9.07 21.24 21.91
CA LEU A 317 9.17 21.05 20.45
C LEU A 317 9.92 22.18 19.73
N HIS A 318 10.19 23.31 20.39
CA HIS A 318 10.97 24.43 19.83
C HIS A 318 12.45 24.36 20.21
N LEU A 319 12.82 23.54 21.19
CA LEU A 319 14.16 23.56 21.75
C LEU A 319 15.22 23.23 20.68
N ILE A 320 16.33 23.96 20.73
CA ILE A 320 17.61 23.64 20.07
C ILE A 320 18.64 23.38 21.19
N ASP A 321 19.77 22.73 20.92
CA ASP A 321 20.67 22.26 21.98
C ASP A 321 21.39 23.45 22.66
N PRO A 322 21.03 23.86 23.89
CA PRO A 322 21.66 25.01 24.54
C PRO A 322 23.12 24.76 24.91
N ARG A 323 23.53 23.50 24.94
CA ARG A 323 24.89 23.07 25.30
C ARG A 323 25.84 23.09 24.10
N PHE A 324 25.31 23.24 22.88
CA PHE A 324 26.11 23.29 21.66
C PHE A 324 26.40 24.74 21.25
N THR A 325 27.61 25.21 21.51
CA THR A 325 28.05 26.56 21.13
C THR A 325 29.10 26.47 20.03
N PRO A 326 28.70 26.41 18.74
CA PRO A 326 29.65 26.25 17.66
C PRO A 326 30.60 27.45 17.56
N ASP A 327 31.86 27.17 17.26
CA ASP A 327 32.95 28.11 17.03
C ASP A 327 33.66 27.80 15.71
N GLU A 328 34.75 28.49 15.40
CA GLU A 328 35.49 28.32 14.14
C GLU A 328 36.09 26.90 13.96
N ALA A 329 36.33 26.18 15.05
CA ALA A 329 36.86 24.82 15.04
C ALA A 329 35.76 23.75 14.87
N SER A 330 34.60 23.98 15.47
CA SER A 330 33.49 23.01 15.49
C SER A 330 32.45 23.23 14.40
N TYR A 331 32.25 24.47 13.93
CA TYR A 331 31.38 24.78 12.80
C TYR A 331 31.99 24.27 11.49
N ASN A 332 31.14 23.77 10.60
CA ASN A 332 31.49 23.31 9.27
C ASN A 332 31.82 24.50 8.34
N VAL A 333 32.98 25.10 8.54
CA VAL A 333 33.42 26.27 7.75
C VAL A 333 33.79 25.92 6.30
N ASP A 334 33.94 24.63 5.98
CA ASP A 334 34.32 24.13 4.64
C ASP A 334 33.18 24.30 3.63
N ILE A 335 31.93 24.45 4.10
CA ILE A 335 30.77 24.73 3.24
C ILE A 335 30.65 26.21 2.86
N LEU A 336 31.35 27.12 3.55
CA LEU A 336 31.25 28.56 3.34
C LEU A 336 32.16 29.02 2.20
N GLU A 337 31.75 30.03 1.44
CA GLU A 337 32.47 30.47 0.24
C GLU A 337 33.59 31.47 0.52
N ASN A 338 33.44 32.31 1.56
CA ASN A 338 34.38 33.39 1.84
C ASN A 338 34.58 33.63 3.35
N ASP A 339 35.60 34.43 3.69
CA ASP A 339 35.97 34.74 5.07
C ASP A 339 34.96 35.65 5.77
N ALA A 340 34.19 36.46 5.04
CA ALA A 340 33.14 37.33 5.61
C ALA A 340 31.97 36.51 6.16
N GLN A 341 31.50 35.50 5.41
CA GLN A 341 30.51 34.53 5.86
C GLN A 341 31.01 33.75 7.09
N ARG A 342 32.29 33.34 7.08
CA ARG A 342 32.92 32.66 8.23
C ARG A 342 32.93 33.56 9.46
N ALA A 343 33.35 34.82 9.32
CA ALA A 343 33.39 35.78 10.42
C ALA A 343 31.98 36.08 10.95
N TYR A 344 30.98 36.21 10.06
CA TYR A 344 29.59 36.42 10.44
C TYR A 344 29.07 35.31 11.35
N ILE A 345 29.09 34.07 10.86
CA ILE A 345 28.41 32.97 11.57
C ILE A 345 29.13 32.55 12.85
N THR A 346 30.46 32.72 12.91
CA THR A 346 31.26 32.28 14.07
C THR A 346 31.52 33.37 15.12
N ARG A 347 31.43 34.66 14.75
CA ARG A 347 31.80 35.78 15.65
C ARG A 347 30.70 36.81 15.86
N VAL A 348 29.75 36.94 14.95
CA VAL A 348 28.71 37.99 15.00
C VAL A 348 27.33 37.44 15.32
N ALA A 349 26.92 36.35 14.66
CA ALA A 349 25.61 35.75 14.87
C ALA A 349 25.45 35.25 16.33
N PRO A 350 24.34 35.57 17.01
CA PRO A 350 23.98 34.93 18.28
C PRO A 350 23.98 33.40 18.17
N VAL A 351 24.40 32.70 19.23
CA VAL A 351 24.52 31.23 19.24
C VAL A 351 23.25 30.49 18.74
N PRO A 352 22.01 30.86 19.14
CA PRO A 352 20.83 30.21 18.60
C PRO A 352 20.72 30.29 17.07
N PHE A 353 21.14 31.41 16.48
CA PHE A 353 21.15 31.57 15.02
C PHE A 353 22.23 30.73 14.35
N CYS A 354 23.41 30.57 14.98
CA CYS A 354 24.45 29.66 14.50
C CYS A 354 23.96 28.20 14.38
N GLN A 355 22.96 27.81 15.18
CA GLN A 355 22.34 26.47 15.13
C GLN A 355 21.09 26.37 14.25
N LEU A 356 20.50 27.51 13.87
CA LEU A 356 19.25 27.57 13.11
C LEU A 356 19.50 27.78 11.62
N PHE A 357 20.47 28.64 11.27
CA PHE A 357 20.76 28.98 9.89
C PHE A 357 21.34 27.80 9.11
N GLU A 358 20.75 27.54 7.95
CA GLU A 358 21.27 26.63 6.94
C GLU A 358 22.19 27.41 6.00
N PRO A 359 23.48 27.04 5.89
CA PRO A 359 24.41 27.68 4.98
C PRO A 359 24.19 27.22 3.53
N GLN A 360 24.39 28.12 2.57
CA GLN A 360 24.48 27.83 1.13
C GLN A 360 23.25 27.11 0.52
N ARG A 361 22.03 27.46 0.96
CA ARG A 361 20.79 26.84 0.44
C ARG A 361 20.49 27.30 -0.98
N ASN A 362 20.17 26.36 -1.87
CA ASN A 362 19.82 26.66 -3.26
C ASN A 362 18.51 27.47 -3.37
N VAL A 363 18.51 28.56 -4.14
CA VAL A 363 17.37 29.48 -4.31
C VAL A 363 16.17 28.79 -4.97
N TYR A 364 16.40 27.77 -5.80
CA TYR A 364 15.34 26.94 -6.36
C TYR A 364 14.50 26.26 -5.28
N SER A 365 15.13 25.81 -4.17
CA SER A 365 14.41 25.19 -3.05
C SER A 365 13.55 26.16 -2.25
N LEU A 366 13.76 27.47 -2.42
CA LEU A 366 13.00 28.54 -1.78
C LEU A 366 11.87 29.06 -2.68
N THR A 367 12.13 29.14 -3.99
CA THR A 367 11.26 29.82 -4.97
C THR A 367 10.51 28.89 -5.92
N GLY A 368 11.00 27.67 -6.15
CA GLY A 368 10.49 26.74 -7.17
C GLY A 368 10.74 27.17 -8.62
N GLN A 369 11.48 28.26 -8.86
CA GLN A 369 11.73 28.84 -10.18
C GLN A 369 13.04 28.32 -10.80
N ARG A 370 12.96 27.72 -11.98
CA ARG A 370 14.08 27.00 -12.62
C ARG A 370 15.25 27.91 -13.01
N GLU A 371 14.97 29.19 -13.20
CA GLU A 371 15.96 30.22 -13.52
C GLU A 371 17.05 30.33 -12.43
N TYR A 372 16.72 29.94 -11.20
CA TYR A 372 17.60 30.01 -10.03
C TYR A 372 18.30 28.70 -9.67
N CYS A 373 18.19 27.64 -10.48
CA CYS A 373 18.78 26.32 -10.17
C CYS A 373 20.29 26.33 -9.92
N THR A 374 21.01 27.37 -10.39
CA THR A 374 22.46 27.55 -10.24
C THR A 374 22.84 28.55 -9.15
N GLN A 375 21.88 29.17 -8.46
CA GLN A 375 22.13 30.17 -7.42
C GLN A 375 21.82 29.61 -6.02
N HIS A 376 22.56 30.07 -5.03
CA HIS A 376 22.32 29.81 -3.61
C HIS A 376 22.31 31.14 -2.84
N VAL A 377 21.77 31.09 -1.63
CA VAL A 377 21.84 32.18 -0.64
C VAL A 377 22.85 31.83 0.44
N ASP A 378 23.46 32.83 1.07
CA ASP A 378 24.51 32.57 2.06
C ASP A 378 23.99 31.83 3.29
N PHE A 379 22.90 32.32 3.90
CA PHE A 379 22.23 31.68 5.03
C PHE A 379 20.71 31.77 4.89
N SER A 380 20.00 30.70 5.30
CA SER A 380 18.54 30.67 5.31
C SER A 380 17.98 30.03 6.57
N LEU A 381 16.77 30.45 6.98
CA LEU A 381 16.02 29.86 8.09
C LEU A 381 14.55 29.73 7.69
N GLU A 382 14.09 28.50 7.53
CA GLU A 382 12.67 28.20 7.32
C GLU A 382 11.95 28.14 8.67
N PHE A 383 10.82 28.84 8.79
CA PHE A 383 10.01 28.75 10.00
C PHE A 383 9.08 27.53 9.92
N PRO A 384 9.01 26.67 10.95
CA PRO A 384 8.09 25.52 10.94
C PRO A 384 6.64 25.95 10.69
N TYR A 385 6.23 27.08 11.25
CA TYR A 385 4.94 27.70 11.00
C TYR A 385 5.11 29.19 10.64
N PRO A 386 4.27 29.73 9.75
CA PRO A 386 4.39 31.10 9.29
C PRO A 386 4.17 32.10 10.43
N SER A 387 4.90 33.20 10.36
CA SER A 387 4.68 34.36 11.24
C SER A 387 3.98 35.48 10.47
N LYS A 388 3.24 36.33 11.18
CA LYS A 388 2.60 37.51 10.60
C LYS A 388 3.24 38.77 11.16
N ASP A 389 3.60 39.70 10.28
CA ASP A 389 4.11 41.00 10.71
C ASP A 389 2.98 41.96 11.15
N LEU A 390 3.35 43.19 11.52
CA LEU A 390 2.43 44.25 11.95
C LEU A 390 1.42 44.67 10.85
N LYS A 391 1.65 44.29 9.59
CA LYS A 391 0.75 44.53 8.45
C LYS A 391 -0.06 43.29 8.08
N GLU A 392 -0.04 42.25 8.92
CA GLU A 392 -0.65 40.93 8.68
C GLU A 392 -0.08 40.20 7.45
N ALA A 393 1.09 40.62 6.93
CA ALA A 393 1.75 39.91 5.86
C ALA A 393 2.39 38.62 6.39
N ARG A 394 2.24 37.54 5.63
CA ARG A 394 2.76 36.21 5.96
C ARG A 394 4.25 36.14 5.65
N HIS A 395 5.02 35.57 6.57
CA HIS A 395 6.45 35.30 6.44
C HIS A 395 6.72 33.82 6.71
N ASP A 396 7.25 33.12 5.71
CA ASP A 396 7.53 31.68 5.75
C ASP A 396 9.00 31.37 6.15
N GLY A 397 9.90 32.33 5.99
CA GLY A 397 11.30 32.18 6.40
C GLY A 397 12.13 33.45 6.20
N PHE A 398 13.43 33.34 6.48
CA PHE A 398 14.39 34.44 6.43
C PHE A 398 15.66 34.05 5.67
N VAL A 399 16.21 34.97 4.89
CA VAL A 399 17.44 34.84 4.10
C VAL A 399 18.40 35.96 4.49
N ILE A 400 19.68 35.61 4.63
CA ILE A 400 20.77 36.56 4.85
C ILE A 400 21.80 36.40 3.74
N GLU A 401 22.22 37.53 3.19
CA GLU A 401 23.35 37.65 2.25
C GLU A 401 24.45 38.50 2.90
N VAL A 402 25.69 38.04 2.88
CA VAL A 402 26.84 38.73 3.46
C VAL A 402 27.67 39.35 2.34
N GLU A 403 27.68 40.69 2.26
CA GLU A 403 28.46 41.42 1.28
C GLU A 403 29.94 41.47 1.66
N ASP A 404 30.80 40.94 0.78
CA ASP A 404 32.24 41.18 0.84
C ASP A 404 32.57 42.58 0.29
N SER A 405 32.94 43.49 1.20
CA SER A 405 33.27 44.88 0.89
C SER A 405 34.44 45.04 -0.07
N SER A 406 35.24 44.00 -0.31
CA SER A 406 36.36 43.98 -1.25
C SER A 406 35.97 43.72 -2.71
N VAL A 407 34.73 43.32 -2.99
CA VAL A 407 34.26 42.95 -4.34
C VAL A 407 33.22 43.97 -4.85
N HIS A 408 33.57 44.74 -5.89
CA HIS A 408 32.62 45.64 -6.53
C HIS A 408 31.68 44.87 -7.48
N ALA A 409 30.45 44.61 -7.03
CA ALA A 409 29.39 44.03 -7.85
C ALA A 409 29.10 44.90 -9.09
N THR A 410 29.02 44.27 -10.27
CA THR A 410 28.66 44.95 -11.52
C THR A 410 27.19 45.41 -11.50
N MET A 411 26.83 46.37 -12.37
CA MET A 411 25.42 46.81 -12.52
C MET A 411 24.47 45.66 -12.89
N GLU A 412 24.99 44.68 -13.64
CA GLU A 412 24.23 43.49 -14.04
C GLU A 412 24.00 42.55 -12.85
N GLN A 413 25.04 42.32 -12.02
CA GLN A 413 24.94 41.52 -10.80
C GLN A 413 23.91 42.12 -9.82
N ARG A 414 23.98 43.44 -9.57
CA ARG A 414 22.99 44.13 -8.71
C ARG A 414 21.56 44.01 -9.20
N ARG A 415 21.35 43.93 -10.52
CA ARG A 415 20.02 43.71 -11.10
C ARG A 415 19.53 42.29 -10.85
N ILE A 416 20.41 41.29 -10.97
CA ILE A 416 20.12 39.89 -10.69
C ILE A 416 19.79 39.70 -9.20
N ASP A 417 20.60 40.27 -8.31
CA ASP A 417 20.40 40.15 -6.85
C ASP A 417 19.08 40.82 -6.41
N LYS A 418 18.76 41.98 -6.98
CA LYS A 418 17.47 42.64 -6.74
C LYS A 418 16.30 41.80 -7.22
N GLN A 419 16.39 41.25 -8.43
CA GLN A 419 15.34 40.38 -8.98
C GLN A 419 15.14 39.15 -8.09
N ARG A 420 16.23 38.52 -7.63
CA ARG A 420 16.19 37.41 -6.67
C ARG A 420 15.49 37.80 -5.38
N SER A 421 15.84 38.96 -4.81
CA SER A 421 15.20 39.46 -3.58
C SER A 421 13.70 39.73 -3.77
N ASP A 422 13.30 40.30 -4.90
CA ASP A 422 11.89 40.55 -5.23
C ASP A 422 11.13 39.21 -5.39
N ASP A 423 11.75 38.20 -5.99
CA ASP A 423 11.17 36.85 -6.17
C ASP A 423 11.07 36.08 -4.84
N LEU A 424 12.05 36.20 -3.95
CA LEU A 424 11.98 35.66 -2.59
C LEU A 424 10.84 36.32 -1.80
N ALA A 425 10.69 37.64 -1.88
CA ALA A 425 9.60 38.37 -1.22
C ALA A 425 8.23 37.94 -1.76
N ALA A 426 8.10 37.67 -3.07
CA ALA A 426 6.89 37.14 -3.68
C ALA A 426 6.50 35.74 -3.14
N MET A 427 7.48 34.99 -2.63
CA MET A 427 7.32 33.67 -2.02
C MET A 427 7.26 33.73 -0.48
N ASN A 428 7.01 34.92 0.10
CA ASN A 428 6.94 35.19 1.55
C ASN A 428 8.26 34.99 2.33
N TRP A 429 9.41 35.10 1.66
CA TRP A 429 10.72 35.10 2.32
C TRP A 429 11.21 36.53 2.53
N THR A 430 11.68 36.84 3.74
CA THR A 430 12.38 38.11 3.99
C THR A 430 13.86 37.94 3.68
N CYS A 431 14.42 38.80 2.84
CA CYS A 431 15.84 38.81 2.48
C CYS A 431 16.50 40.09 3.01
N GLU A 432 17.58 39.94 3.78
CA GLU A 432 18.40 41.07 4.24
C GLU A 432 19.86 40.89 3.81
N THR A 433 20.45 41.98 3.33
CA THR A 433 21.87 42.03 2.94
C THR A 433 22.66 42.77 4.02
N LEU A 434 23.75 42.17 4.48
CA LEU A 434 24.61 42.69 5.53
C LEU A 434 25.97 43.07 4.97
N SER A 435 26.40 44.30 5.20
CA SER A 435 27.76 44.75 4.91
C SER A 435 28.63 44.73 6.18
N ASP A 436 29.95 44.56 6.02
CA ASP A 436 30.93 44.54 7.12
C ASP A 436 30.76 45.69 8.13
N ASP A 437 30.38 46.88 7.67
CA ASP A 437 30.23 48.09 8.49
C ASP A 437 29.00 48.09 9.43
N HIS A 438 28.03 47.17 9.24
CA HIS A 438 26.75 47.13 9.98
C HIS A 438 26.54 45.89 10.86
N MET A 439 27.54 45.01 10.96
CA MET A 439 27.46 43.74 11.69
C MET A 439 27.42 43.94 13.22
N ASN A 440 26.22 43.96 13.81
CA ASN A 440 26.03 43.93 15.27
C ASN A 440 24.90 42.97 15.66
N ALA A 441 25.05 42.28 16.79
CA ALA A 441 24.12 41.27 17.30
C ALA A 441 22.68 41.78 17.55
N THR A 442 22.49 43.11 17.64
CA THR A 442 21.19 43.74 17.87
C THR A 442 20.32 43.93 16.62
N HIS A 443 20.82 43.66 15.41
CA HIS A 443 20.16 44.05 14.16
C HIS A 443 18.82 43.34 13.88
N PHE A 444 18.59 42.15 14.43
CA PHE A 444 17.53 41.24 13.96
C PHE A 444 16.36 41.03 14.91
N GLY A 445 16.50 41.35 16.20
CA GLY A 445 15.53 40.93 17.23
C GLY A 445 15.31 39.42 17.17
N HIS A 446 14.09 39.00 16.81
CA HIS A 446 13.73 37.59 16.57
C HIS A 446 13.21 37.35 15.15
N LEU A 447 13.66 38.14 14.16
CA LEU A 447 13.25 38.05 12.75
C LEU A 447 11.72 38.21 12.54
N GLY A 448 11.04 38.87 13.47
CA GLY A 448 9.57 38.97 13.48
C GLY A 448 8.84 37.63 13.67
N SER A 449 9.55 36.57 14.10
CA SER A 449 9.03 35.20 14.18
C SER A 449 8.72 34.76 15.61
N ASP A 450 7.50 34.25 15.82
CA ASP A 450 7.09 33.69 17.11
C ASP A 450 7.86 32.39 17.43
N TYR A 451 8.21 31.61 16.40
CA TYR A 451 9.05 30.43 16.52
C TYR A 451 10.42 30.81 17.08
N VAL A 452 11.11 31.75 16.42
CA VAL A 452 12.45 32.19 16.82
C VAL A 452 12.42 32.82 18.21
N ARG A 453 11.42 33.65 18.53
CA ARG A 453 11.29 34.23 19.88
C ARG A 453 11.19 33.15 20.96
N THR A 454 10.42 32.10 20.70
CA THR A 454 10.28 30.97 21.62
C THR A 454 11.60 30.22 21.78
N VAL A 455 12.32 29.93 20.68
CA VAL A 455 13.65 29.31 20.72
C VAL A 455 14.61 30.10 21.60
N PHE A 456 14.72 31.42 21.38
CA PHE A 456 15.60 32.29 22.17
C PHE A 456 15.23 32.32 23.65
N THR A 457 13.93 32.31 23.97
CA THR A 457 13.46 32.29 25.36
C THR A 457 13.85 30.97 26.06
N LEU A 458 13.80 29.86 25.33
CA LEU A 458 14.10 28.54 25.87
C LEU A 458 15.59 28.23 25.93
N PHE A 459 16.41 28.90 25.11
CA PHE A 459 17.85 28.66 25.07
C PHE A 459 18.52 28.88 26.43
N ASP A 460 18.02 29.84 27.22
CA ASP A 460 18.55 30.13 28.55
C ASP A 460 17.86 29.33 29.68
N ARG A 461 16.90 28.44 29.36
CA ARG A 461 16.16 27.65 30.36
C ARG A 461 17.06 26.55 30.95
N PRO A 462 17.23 26.47 32.28
CA PRO A 462 18.08 25.45 32.89
C PRO A 462 17.46 24.05 32.77
N PHE A 463 18.32 23.03 32.69
CA PHE A 463 17.94 21.61 32.71
C PHE A 463 17.62 21.13 34.14
N ASP A 464 16.55 21.66 34.72
CA ASP A 464 16.02 21.14 35.98
C ASP A 464 15.30 19.79 35.77
N ARG A 465 15.00 19.10 36.87
CA ARG A 465 14.41 17.76 36.86
C ARG A 465 13.05 17.68 36.14
N GLU A 466 12.23 18.73 36.24
CA GLU A 466 10.89 18.75 35.63
C GLU A 466 11.00 19.02 34.13
N TRP A 467 11.91 19.91 33.74
CA TRP A 467 12.20 20.18 32.34
C TRP A 467 12.83 18.97 31.63
N VAL A 468 13.84 18.35 32.23
CA VAL A 468 14.47 17.11 31.72
C VAL A 468 13.45 16.00 31.55
N ARG A 469 12.50 15.85 32.49
CA ARG A 469 11.38 14.91 32.36
C ARG A 469 10.50 15.26 31.16
N THR A 470 10.13 16.53 30.99
CA THR A 470 9.28 16.99 29.88
C THR A 470 9.94 16.78 28.52
N LEU A 471 11.23 17.10 28.40
CA LEU A 471 12.03 16.86 27.19
C LEU A 471 12.05 15.38 26.83
N GLN A 472 12.18 14.50 27.81
CA GLN A 472 12.13 13.07 27.56
C GLN A 472 10.78 12.63 26.97
N TYR A 473 9.66 13.11 27.50
CA TYR A 473 8.32 12.80 26.96
C TYR A 473 8.13 13.32 25.53
N ALA A 474 8.63 14.52 25.24
CA ALA A 474 8.41 15.18 23.94
C ALA A 474 9.36 14.70 22.84
N LEU A 475 10.64 14.45 23.16
CA LEU A 475 11.70 14.30 22.15
C LEU A 475 12.31 12.89 22.09
N SER A 476 12.37 12.14 23.20
CA SER A 476 12.92 10.77 23.16
C SER A 476 12.16 9.85 22.21
N PRO A 477 10.80 9.89 22.11
CA PRO A 477 10.08 9.12 21.10
C PRO A 477 10.49 9.46 19.66
N ILE A 478 10.91 10.69 19.38
CA ILE A 478 11.44 11.08 18.07
C ILE A 478 12.81 10.42 17.85
N GLY A 479 13.70 10.46 18.84
CA GLY A 479 15.00 9.78 18.81
C GLY A 479 14.86 8.27 18.59
N ILE A 480 13.91 7.63 19.29
CA ILE A 480 13.61 6.20 19.16
C ILE A 480 13.26 5.86 17.71
N ALA A 481 12.29 6.55 17.12
CA ALA A 481 11.86 6.32 15.75
C ALA A 481 12.98 6.53 14.71
N ARG A 482 13.87 7.51 14.95
CA ARG A 482 15.04 7.76 14.08
C ARG A 482 16.03 6.61 14.12
N ILE A 483 16.35 6.09 15.30
CA ILE A 483 17.25 4.93 15.44
C ILE A 483 16.66 3.73 14.71
N GLU A 484 15.39 3.40 14.98
CA GLU A 484 14.74 2.26 14.34
C GLU A 484 14.73 2.38 12.82
N LYS A 485 14.39 3.57 12.30
CA LYS A 485 14.39 3.81 10.86
C LYS A 485 15.78 3.62 10.26
N VAL A 486 16.84 4.13 10.89
CA VAL A 486 18.22 4.00 10.39
C VAL A 486 18.71 2.55 10.43
N VAL A 487 18.40 1.80 11.49
CA VAL A 487 18.76 0.38 11.59
C VAL A 487 18.10 -0.42 10.46
N VAL A 488 16.83 -0.18 10.18
CA VAL A 488 16.13 -0.88 9.08
C VAL A 488 16.70 -0.50 7.71
N GLU A 489 17.05 0.77 7.48
CA GLU A 489 17.74 1.19 6.25
C GLU A 489 19.12 0.52 6.11
N ALA A 490 19.86 0.36 7.21
CA ALA A 490 21.16 -0.33 7.20
C ALA A 490 21.03 -1.82 6.83
N ILE A 491 19.98 -2.49 7.32
CA ILE A 491 19.63 -3.87 6.98
C ILE A 491 19.25 -3.98 5.50
N MET A 492 18.35 -3.10 5.03
CA MET A 492 17.91 -3.05 3.63
C MET A 492 19.06 -2.77 2.65
N ALA A 493 20.03 -1.95 3.06
CA ALA A 493 21.25 -1.68 2.29
C ALA A 493 22.28 -2.83 2.34
N GLY A 494 22.00 -3.92 3.08
CA GLY A 494 22.92 -5.06 3.24
C GLY A 494 24.18 -4.74 4.04
N ARG A 495 24.16 -3.68 4.86
CA ARG A 495 25.31 -3.22 5.65
C ARG A 495 25.34 -3.81 7.04
N LEU A 496 24.17 -4.08 7.60
CA LEU A 496 23.98 -4.76 8.87
C LEU A 496 23.29 -6.10 8.63
N ASP A 497 23.87 -7.19 9.13
CA ASP A 497 23.36 -8.55 8.92
C ASP A 497 22.31 -8.92 10.00
N PRO A 498 21.01 -9.05 9.63
CA PRO A 498 19.95 -9.41 10.57
C PRO A 498 19.92 -10.90 10.93
N THR A 499 20.79 -11.72 10.32
CA THR A 499 20.88 -13.17 10.59
C THR A 499 22.01 -13.52 11.56
N ALA A 500 22.81 -12.53 11.97
CA ALA A 500 23.84 -12.71 12.99
C ALA A 500 23.21 -13.08 14.34
N GLU A 501 23.89 -13.90 15.14
CA GLU A 501 23.42 -14.23 16.50
C GLU A 501 23.47 -13.01 17.43
N HIS A 502 24.45 -12.12 17.22
CA HIS A 502 24.77 -11.01 18.12
C HIS A 502 25.28 -9.78 17.36
N TRP A 503 24.95 -8.59 17.88
CA TRP A 503 25.48 -7.29 17.45
C TRP A 503 26.15 -6.55 18.60
N ASP A 504 27.37 -6.07 18.36
CA ASP A 504 28.01 -5.04 19.18
C ASP A 504 27.64 -3.65 18.66
N VAL A 505 26.96 -2.84 19.47
CA VAL A 505 26.44 -1.53 19.07
C VAL A 505 26.92 -0.42 19.99
N LEU A 506 27.38 0.69 19.42
CA LEU A 506 27.70 1.92 20.13
C LEU A 506 26.71 3.03 19.73
N VAL A 507 26.05 3.65 20.70
CA VAL A 507 25.22 4.83 20.47
C VAL A 507 25.68 6.01 21.33
N VAL A 508 25.97 7.13 20.66
CA VAL A 508 26.30 8.41 21.29
C VAL A 508 25.07 9.30 21.24
N GLU A 509 24.42 9.47 22.38
CA GLU A 509 23.23 10.29 22.54
C GLU A 509 23.64 11.69 22.99
N ARG A 510 23.63 12.64 22.04
CA ARG A 510 24.03 14.03 22.30
C ARG A 510 22.96 14.80 23.08
N ASP A 511 21.74 14.30 23.17
CA ASP A 511 20.63 14.93 23.89
C ASP A 511 19.76 13.94 24.67
N VAL A 512 18.63 13.51 24.11
CA VAL A 512 17.62 12.74 24.83
C VAL A 512 17.89 11.23 24.74
N PRO A 513 17.62 10.48 25.82
CA PRO A 513 17.87 9.05 25.88
C PRO A 513 16.85 8.29 25.03
N CYS A 514 17.30 7.47 24.10
CA CYS A 514 16.44 6.79 23.13
C CYS A 514 16.93 5.41 22.68
N ALA A 515 18.24 5.11 22.75
CA ALA A 515 18.84 3.91 22.16
C ALA A 515 18.30 2.61 22.75
N ALA A 516 18.30 2.47 24.08
CA ALA A 516 17.86 1.24 24.75
C ALA A 516 16.40 0.90 24.42
N ALA A 517 15.51 1.90 24.45
CA ALA A 517 14.10 1.74 24.10
C ALA A 517 13.92 1.39 22.61
N ALA A 518 14.70 2.00 21.70
CA ALA A 518 14.64 1.73 20.26
C ALA A 518 15.00 0.28 19.91
N PHE A 519 16.10 -0.26 20.45
CA PHE A 519 16.47 -1.65 20.19
C PHE A 519 15.49 -2.63 20.84
N ALA A 520 14.94 -2.31 22.00
CA ALA A 520 13.93 -3.14 22.65
C ALA A 520 12.62 -3.20 21.84
N ASP A 521 12.14 -2.06 21.34
CA ASP A 521 10.90 -1.98 20.54
C ASP A 521 11.08 -2.62 19.16
N LEU A 522 12.19 -2.33 18.48
CA LEU A 522 12.50 -2.91 17.17
C LEU A 522 12.62 -4.44 17.25
N ARG A 523 13.23 -4.97 18.32
CA ARG A 523 13.30 -6.41 18.57
C ARG A 523 11.91 -7.04 18.69
N GLU A 524 11.03 -6.46 19.50
CA GLU A 524 9.68 -7.00 19.71
C GLU A 524 8.87 -6.94 18.41
N LEU A 525 8.99 -5.85 17.66
CA LEU A 525 8.33 -5.68 16.37
C LEU A 525 8.84 -6.67 15.33
N PHE A 526 10.16 -6.83 15.21
CA PHE A 526 10.78 -7.79 14.31
C PHE A 526 10.36 -9.23 14.64
N ASN A 527 10.50 -9.64 15.90
CA ASN A 527 10.16 -10.99 16.36
C ASN A 527 8.67 -11.30 16.17
N SER A 528 7.80 -10.33 16.41
CA SER A 528 6.37 -10.49 16.16
C SER A 528 6.07 -10.69 14.67
N LEU A 529 6.72 -9.94 13.77
CA LEU A 529 6.53 -10.10 12.33
C LEU A 529 7.09 -11.43 11.80
N THR A 530 8.28 -11.85 12.24
CA THR A 530 8.89 -13.11 11.81
C THR A 530 8.11 -14.33 12.31
N ALA A 531 7.52 -14.27 13.52
CA ALA A 531 6.65 -15.31 14.04
C ALA A 531 5.37 -15.51 13.21
N LEU A 532 4.89 -14.46 12.54
CA LEU A 532 3.72 -14.51 11.65
C LEU A 532 4.09 -14.89 10.21
N SER A 533 5.31 -14.59 9.77
CA SER A 533 5.82 -14.91 8.44
C SER A 533 6.02 -16.42 8.24
N ALA A 534 5.66 -16.95 7.09
CA ALA A 534 5.97 -18.33 6.71
C ALA A 534 7.44 -18.49 6.27
N GLU A 535 8.00 -17.47 5.63
CA GLU A 535 9.36 -17.49 5.06
C GLU A 535 10.44 -17.27 6.13
N HIS A 536 10.14 -16.45 7.14
CA HIS A 536 11.07 -16.11 8.23
C HIS A 536 10.71 -16.78 9.55
N ALA A 537 9.96 -17.89 9.51
CA ALA A 537 9.55 -18.61 10.70
C ALA A 537 10.78 -19.05 11.53
N GLY A 538 10.87 -18.58 12.77
CA GLY A 538 11.98 -18.89 13.68
C GLY A 538 13.19 -17.95 13.58
N ALA A 539 13.20 -16.99 12.64
CA ALA A 539 14.16 -15.90 12.67
C ALA A 539 13.87 -15.00 13.88
N HIS A 540 14.93 -14.62 14.59
CA HIS A 540 14.86 -13.73 15.74
C HIS A 540 15.77 -12.53 15.49
N PHE A 541 15.41 -11.40 16.09
CA PHE A 541 16.25 -10.23 16.11
C PHE A 541 17.53 -10.56 16.87
N PRO A 542 18.72 -10.15 16.38
CA PRO A 542 19.99 -10.46 17.05
C PRO A 542 20.04 -9.94 18.48
N ASP A 543 20.78 -10.63 19.35
CA ASP A 543 21.08 -10.10 20.68
C ASP A 543 21.97 -8.86 20.54
N VAL A 544 21.66 -7.79 21.29
CA VAL A 544 22.37 -6.50 21.15
C VAL A 544 23.16 -6.20 22.43
N ALA A 545 24.49 -6.19 22.33
CA ALA A 545 25.36 -5.59 23.34
C ALA A 545 25.47 -4.09 23.06
N LEU A 546 24.73 -3.30 23.84
CA LEU A 546 24.60 -1.86 23.64
C LEU A 546 25.49 -1.07 24.60
N ASP A 547 26.49 -0.38 24.04
CA ASP A 547 27.28 0.64 24.74
C ASP A 547 26.65 2.01 24.46
N ILE A 548 26.32 2.77 25.52
CA ILE A 548 25.69 4.10 25.42
C ILE A 548 26.61 5.17 25.99
N VAL A 549 26.79 6.26 25.24
CA VAL A 549 27.34 7.51 25.75
C VAL A 549 26.20 8.51 25.88
N SER A 550 25.95 9.04 27.08
CA SER A 550 24.84 9.95 27.34
C SER A 550 25.31 11.20 28.08
N THR A 551 24.67 12.33 27.76
CA THR A 551 25.02 13.61 28.40
C THR A 551 24.68 13.65 29.89
N PRO A 552 25.39 14.46 30.71
CA PRO A 552 25.21 14.48 32.16
C PRO A 552 23.78 14.75 32.63
N GLU A 553 22.99 15.51 31.88
CA GLU A 553 21.59 15.82 32.24
C GLU A 553 20.66 14.60 32.11
N PHE A 554 21.01 13.64 31.27
CA PHE A 554 20.18 12.48 30.93
C PHE A 554 20.85 11.13 31.30
N ILE A 555 22.05 11.14 31.84
CA ILE A 555 22.82 9.93 32.18
C ILE A 555 22.09 9.02 33.18
N ASP A 556 21.37 9.61 34.14
CA ASP A 556 20.57 8.91 35.15
C ASP A 556 19.12 8.64 34.70
N SER A 557 18.84 8.77 33.40
CA SER A 557 17.50 8.53 32.88
C SER A 557 17.09 7.06 33.06
N PRO A 558 15.84 6.78 33.49
CA PRO A 558 15.32 5.43 33.52
C PRO A 558 15.09 4.83 32.11
N LEU A 559 15.17 5.63 31.04
CA LEU A 559 15.03 5.14 29.67
C LEU A 559 16.25 4.33 29.19
N HIS A 560 17.36 4.36 29.94
CA HIS A 560 18.51 3.46 29.75
C HIS A 560 18.26 2.04 30.25
N ALA A 561 17.08 1.77 30.82
CA ALA A 561 16.74 0.50 31.47
C ALA A 561 17.78 0.13 32.54
N ASP A 562 18.41 -1.05 32.42
CA ASP A 562 19.42 -1.54 33.38
C ASP A 562 20.86 -1.18 32.97
N LEU A 563 21.05 -0.46 31.85
CA LEU A 563 22.38 -0.07 31.36
C LEU A 563 22.96 1.10 32.16
N GLN A 564 24.29 1.19 32.18
CA GLN A 564 25.03 2.29 32.80
C GLN A 564 25.77 3.06 31.70
N PRO A 565 25.21 4.17 31.19
CA PRO A 565 25.85 4.94 30.13
C PRO A 565 27.16 5.59 30.61
N ALA A 566 28.11 5.72 29.70
CA ALA A 566 29.29 6.53 29.93
C ALA A 566 28.98 8.03 29.70
N PRO A 567 29.59 8.96 30.46
CA PRO A 567 29.41 10.39 30.27
C PRO A 567 30.09 10.93 28.99
N GLU A 568 31.10 10.21 28.48
CA GLU A 568 31.86 10.58 27.29
C GLU A 568 32.44 9.34 26.59
N LEU A 569 32.93 9.53 25.35
CA LEU A 569 33.63 8.49 24.60
C LEU A 569 34.99 8.17 25.25
N THR A 570 35.17 6.92 25.67
CA THR A 570 36.41 6.43 26.28
C THR A 570 37.35 5.82 25.23
N ASP A 571 38.63 5.64 25.59
CA ASP A 571 39.61 4.94 24.74
C ASP A 571 39.19 3.49 24.47
N ASP A 572 38.53 2.83 25.43
CA ASP A 572 38.02 1.47 25.28
C ASP A 572 36.93 1.41 24.19
N HIS A 573 36.01 2.39 24.16
CA HIS A 573 35.03 2.51 23.07
C HIS A 573 35.72 2.71 21.72
N ARG A 574 36.74 3.58 21.66
CA ARG A 574 37.46 3.84 20.41
C ARG A 574 38.26 2.61 19.93
N ALA A 575 38.73 1.76 20.85
CA ALA A 575 39.47 0.55 20.52
C ALA A 575 38.59 -0.65 20.14
N LYS A 576 37.37 -0.74 20.67
CA LYS A 576 36.41 -1.81 20.35
C LYS A 576 35.91 -1.69 18.91
N THR A 577 35.76 -2.82 18.23
CA THR A 577 35.15 -2.89 16.89
C THR A 577 33.66 -3.21 17.03
N TYR A 578 32.82 -2.36 16.46
CA TYR A 578 31.36 -2.49 16.52
C TYR A 578 30.77 -2.96 15.19
N ASP A 579 29.61 -3.60 15.25
CA ASP A 579 28.79 -3.91 14.07
C ASP A 579 27.98 -2.68 13.61
N LEU A 580 27.65 -1.78 14.55
CA LEU A 580 26.89 -0.56 14.28
C LEU A 580 27.35 0.57 15.22
N ILE A 581 27.58 1.76 14.67
CA ILE A 581 27.87 2.97 15.44
C ILE A 581 26.89 4.08 15.04
N MET A 582 26.26 4.73 16.02
CA MET A 582 25.30 5.82 15.78
C MET A 582 25.61 7.01 16.67
N ASP A 583 25.77 8.21 16.10
CA ASP A 583 25.80 9.48 16.83
C ASP A 583 24.49 10.21 16.52
N ILE A 584 23.63 10.36 17.53
CA ILE A 584 22.28 10.91 17.38
C ILE A 584 22.08 12.19 18.19
N SER A 585 21.43 13.15 17.54
CA SER A 585 20.83 14.32 18.18
C SER A 585 19.49 14.64 17.54
N VAL A 586 18.49 14.89 18.38
CA VAL A 586 17.19 15.46 17.97
C VAL A 586 17.27 16.99 17.91
N LEU A 587 18.06 17.62 18.77
CA LEU A 587 18.13 19.07 18.92
C LEU A 587 19.08 19.77 17.94
N ARG A 588 20.11 19.06 17.45
CA ARG A 588 21.12 19.61 16.52
C ARG A 588 20.74 19.35 15.06
N ARG A 589 21.19 20.25 14.17
CA ARG A 589 20.87 20.19 12.73
C ARG A 589 22.05 19.76 11.88
N ALA A 590 21.72 19.15 10.75
CA ALA A 590 22.69 18.64 9.79
C ALA A 590 23.47 19.76 9.09
N GLY A 591 24.75 19.52 8.76
CA GLY A 591 25.56 20.49 8.01
C GLY A 591 26.21 21.60 8.84
N ILE A 592 25.83 21.77 10.12
CA ILE A 592 26.39 22.78 11.04
C ILE A 592 27.71 22.32 11.67
N GLU A 593 27.74 21.11 12.21
CA GLU A 593 28.93 20.52 12.83
C GLU A 593 29.88 20.01 11.75
N ARG A 594 31.20 20.15 11.97
CA ARG A 594 32.17 19.41 11.16
C ARG A 594 31.89 17.91 11.26
N PRO A 595 31.96 17.15 10.14
CA PRO A 595 31.62 15.73 10.14
C PRO A 595 32.51 14.94 11.11
N LEU A 596 31.90 14.32 12.12
CA LEU A 596 32.60 13.49 13.12
C LEU A 596 32.91 12.06 12.63
N MET A 597 32.67 11.76 11.35
CA MET A 597 32.80 10.40 10.80
C MET A 597 34.19 9.78 11.02
N ASP A 598 35.24 10.60 10.99
CA ASP A 598 36.62 10.17 11.19
C ASP A 598 36.92 9.72 12.64
N GLU A 599 36.04 10.06 13.60
CA GLU A 599 36.14 9.56 14.97
C GLU A 599 35.64 8.11 15.11
N TYR A 600 34.85 7.61 14.14
CA TYR A 600 34.14 6.33 14.19
C TYR A 600 34.72 5.32 13.20
N THR A 601 36.02 5.03 13.29
CA THR A 601 36.72 4.20 12.29
C THR A 601 36.61 2.69 12.50
N ASN A 602 36.43 2.23 13.74
CA ASN A 602 36.39 0.80 14.07
C ASN A 602 34.97 0.21 13.99
N CYS A 603 34.39 0.20 12.79
CA CYS A 603 33.05 -0.35 12.54
C CYS A 603 33.04 -1.29 11.32
N ARG A 604 32.37 -2.44 11.44
CA ARG A 604 32.25 -3.41 10.33
C ARG A 604 31.38 -2.83 9.20
N ASN A 605 31.71 -3.17 7.95
CA ASN A 605 30.98 -2.76 6.73
C ASN A 605 30.73 -1.24 6.57
N ASP A 606 31.50 -0.40 7.27
CA ASP A 606 31.28 1.04 7.39
C ASP A 606 29.85 1.40 7.87
N CYS A 607 29.25 0.56 8.74
CA CYS A 607 27.91 0.73 9.29
C CYS A 607 27.87 1.78 10.42
N ARG A 608 28.28 3.01 10.10
CA ARG A 608 28.31 4.16 11.02
C ARG A 608 27.40 5.27 10.54
N PHE A 609 26.71 5.93 11.46
CA PHE A 609 25.69 6.93 11.14
C PHE A 609 25.78 8.17 12.05
N ILE A 610 25.70 9.37 11.46
CA ILE A 610 25.41 10.62 12.17
C ILE A 610 23.98 11.03 11.82
N ILE A 611 23.16 11.23 12.84
CA ILE A 611 21.72 11.50 12.74
C ILE A 611 21.45 12.89 13.33
N ARG A 612 20.94 13.81 12.50
CA ARG A 612 20.65 15.20 12.89
C ARG A 612 19.32 15.67 12.31
N SER A 613 18.66 16.62 12.96
CA SER A 613 17.43 17.22 12.42
C SER A 613 17.69 17.96 11.10
N ALA A 614 16.73 17.90 10.17
CA ALA A 614 16.84 18.61 8.90
C ALA A 614 16.50 20.10 9.07
N HIS A 615 17.10 20.95 8.24
CA HIS A 615 16.73 22.38 8.17
C HIS A 615 15.42 22.60 7.43
N HIS A 616 15.20 21.87 6.33
CA HIS A 616 14.02 22.00 5.48
C HIS A 616 13.64 20.68 4.80
N ALA A 617 12.47 20.64 4.15
CA ALA A 617 12.07 19.48 3.35
C ALA A 617 12.78 19.45 2.00
N ARG A 618 13.61 18.43 1.76
CA ARG A 618 14.22 18.16 0.46
C ARG A 618 13.33 17.27 -0.39
N GLU A 619 12.75 16.24 0.21
CA GLU A 619 11.94 15.23 -0.48
C GLU A 619 10.72 14.81 0.37
N PRO A 620 9.63 14.35 -0.25
CA PRO A 620 8.51 13.77 0.50
C PRO A 620 8.91 12.45 1.15
N ARG A 621 8.23 12.08 2.24
CA ARG A 621 8.34 10.74 2.83
C ARG A 621 7.79 9.70 1.85
N ARG A 622 8.62 8.70 1.54
CA ARG A 622 8.27 7.55 0.70
C ARG A 622 7.77 6.37 1.56
N VAL A 623 6.88 5.57 0.99
CA VAL A 623 6.48 4.24 1.46
C VAL A 623 7.20 3.18 0.64
N LEU A 624 7.48 2.06 1.26
CA LEU A 624 8.15 0.96 0.59
C LEU A 624 7.13 -0.04 0.06
N THR A 625 7.19 -0.32 -1.24
CA THR A 625 6.37 -1.38 -1.85
C THR A 625 7.26 -2.46 -2.47
N SER A 626 6.88 -3.72 -2.32
CA SER A 626 7.63 -4.89 -2.79
C SER A 626 6.69 -6.07 -3.08
N GLY A 627 7.25 -7.27 -3.20
CA GLY A 627 6.50 -8.53 -3.16
C GLY A 627 5.74 -8.68 -1.85
N ARG A 628 4.68 -9.51 -1.85
CA ARG A 628 3.87 -9.75 -0.65
C ARG A 628 4.55 -10.76 0.28
N ILE A 629 4.36 -10.57 1.58
CA ILE A 629 4.75 -11.55 2.59
C ILE A 629 3.73 -12.68 2.58
N THR A 630 4.22 -13.92 2.58
CA THR A 630 3.40 -15.11 2.84
C THR A 630 3.27 -15.30 4.35
N TYR A 631 2.08 -15.09 4.92
CA TYR A 631 1.83 -15.28 6.35
C TYR A 631 1.32 -16.69 6.69
N GLN A 632 1.66 -17.16 7.89
CA GLN A 632 1.11 -18.37 8.47
C GLN A 632 -0.33 -18.14 8.96
N PRO A 633 -1.17 -19.19 9.07
CA PRO A 633 -2.50 -19.06 9.66
C PRO A 633 -2.42 -18.54 11.09
N ILE A 634 -3.21 -17.53 11.43
CA ILE A 634 -3.28 -16.93 12.78
C ILE A 634 -4.43 -17.51 13.62
N VAL A 635 -5.42 -18.13 12.97
CA VAL A 635 -6.57 -18.77 13.62
C VAL A 635 -6.79 -20.20 13.11
N ARG A 636 -7.43 -21.03 13.94
CA ARG A 636 -8.02 -22.32 13.52
C ARG A 636 -9.54 -22.17 13.49
N SER A 637 -10.16 -22.72 12.46
CA SER A 637 -11.61 -22.88 12.35
C SER A 637 -12.00 -24.26 12.89
N ASP A 638 -13.05 -24.32 13.72
CA ASP A 638 -13.71 -25.58 14.06
C ASP A 638 -14.84 -25.91 13.06
N ALA A 639 -15.49 -27.06 13.22
CA ALA A 639 -16.54 -27.49 12.30
C ALA A 639 -17.80 -26.61 12.32
N VAL A 640 -18.03 -25.87 13.41
CA VAL A 640 -19.18 -24.96 13.58
C VAL A 640 -18.83 -23.51 13.27
N GLY A 641 -17.64 -23.25 12.70
CA GLY A 641 -17.19 -21.95 12.24
C GLY A 641 -16.71 -21.01 13.35
N ARG A 642 -16.34 -21.51 14.54
CA ARG A 642 -15.61 -20.70 15.53
C ARG A 642 -14.15 -20.56 15.11
N TYR A 643 -13.64 -19.35 15.27
CA TYR A 643 -12.24 -19.03 15.01
C TYR A 643 -11.53 -18.80 16.34
N GLU A 644 -10.54 -19.64 16.62
CA GLU A 644 -9.70 -19.52 17.82
C GLU A 644 -8.27 -19.14 17.42
N PRO A 645 -7.64 -18.14 18.08
CA PRO A 645 -6.25 -17.81 17.86
C PRO A 645 -5.33 -19.01 18.10
N ILE A 646 -4.35 -19.19 17.22
CA ILE A 646 -3.35 -20.25 17.37
C ILE A 646 -2.35 -19.83 18.45
N ALA A 647 -2.24 -20.63 19.51
CA ALA A 647 -1.49 -20.29 20.72
C ALA A 647 -0.05 -19.82 20.45
N GLU A 648 0.65 -20.46 19.52
CA GLU A 648 2.04 -20.15 19.16
C GLU A 648 2.21 -18.76 18.50
N ARG A 649 1.13 -18.20 17.92
CA ARG A 649 1.15 -16.94 17.16
C ARG A 649 0.25 -15.86 17.74
N ALA A 650 -0.59 -16.21 18.72
CA ALA A 650 -1.57 -15.32 19.33
C ALA A 650 -0.92 -14.06 19.94
N ALA A 651 0.21 -14.22 20.64
CA ALA A 651 0.93 -13.10 21.22
C ALA A 651 1.43 -12.11 20.15
N ALA A 652 2.06 -12.61 19.08
CA ALA A 652 2.59 -11.79 17.99
C ALA A 652 1.49 -11.01 17.26
N ILE A 653 0.38 -11.66 16.90
CA ILE A 653 -0.71 -10.95 16.21
C ILE A 653 -1.43 -9.95 17.12
N HIS A 654 -1.63 -10.27 18.40
CA HIS A 654 -2.20 -9.33 19.35
C HIS A 654 -1.27 -8.14 19.62
N TYR A 655 0.05 -8.34 19.63
CA TYR A 655 1.01 -7.24 19.69
C TYR A 655 0.81 -6.29 18.51
N ILE A 656 0.82 -6.81 17.27
CA ILE A 656 0.63 -6.02 16.06
C ILE A 656 -0.73 -5.30 16.06
N ILE A 657 -1.82 -5.97 16.45
CA ILE A 657 -3.15 -5.34 16.55
C ILE A 657 -3.17 -4.24 17.63
N GLY A 658 -2.45 -4.45 18.73
CA GLY A 658 -2.26 -3.49 19.82
C GLY A 658 -1.54 -2.21 19.37
N LEU A 659 -0.58 -2.32 18.44
CA LEU A 659 0.10 -1.16 17.83
C LEU A 659 -0.86 -0.25 17.07
N LEU A 660 -1.88 -0.83 16.42
CA LEU A 660 -2.76 -0.12 15.48
C LEU A 660 -4.07 0.35 16.11
N SER A 661 -4.66 -0.47 16.98
CA SER A 661 -6.00 -0.24 17.51
C SER A 661 -6.05 -0.01 19.03
N ARG A 662 -4.91 -0.20 19.72
CA ARG A 662 -4.82 -0.23 21.18
C ARG A 662 -5.77 -1.25 21.82
N ARG A 663 -6.03 -2.38 21.16
CA ARG A 663 -6.85 -3.48 21.68
C ARG A 663 -6.00 -4.73 21.89
N GLU A 664 -6.35 -5.50 22.92
CA GLU A 664 -5.69 -6.80 23.22
C GLU A 664 -6.39 -7.98 22.54
N GLU A 665 -7.62 -7.77 22.06
CA GLU A 665 -8.47 -8.81 21.47
C GLU A 665 -9.02 -8.33 20.12
N PHE A 666 -9.30 -9.30 19.24
CA PHE A 666 -9.96 -9.04 17.97
C PHE A 666 -11.41 -8.60 18.16
N LEU A 667 -11.86 -7.71 17.28
CA LEU A 667 -13.28 -7.48 17.10
C LEU A 667 -13.96 -8.72 16.47
N PRO A 668 -15.28 -8.89 16.66
CA PRO A 668 -16.03 -10.00 16.08
C PRO A 668 -15.77 -10.16 14.57
N GLY A 669 -15.28 -11.34 14.15
CA GLY A 669 -14.96 -11.67 12.75
C GLY A 669 -13.66 -11.09 12.20
N GLN A 670 -13.03 -10.12 12.87
CA GLN A 670 -11.82 -9.46 12.40
C GLN A 670 -10.68 -10.47 12.18
N ALA A 671 -10.51 -11.42 13.10
CA ALA A 671 -9.45 -12.43 13.04
C ALA A 671 -9.57 -13.34 11.80
N ALA A 672 -10.78 -13.78 11.47
CA ALA A 672 -11.05 -14.64 10.32
C ALA A 672 -10.80 -13.93 9.00
N VAL A 673 -11.21 -12.67 8.89
CA VAL A 673 -10.99 -11.86 7.69
C VAL A 673 -9.50 -11.57 7.51
N LEU A 674 -8.81 -11.19 8.59
CA LEU A 674 -7.38 -10.89 8.55
C LEU A 674 -6.55 -12.13 8.20
N ASP A 675 -6.85 -13.30 8.77
CA ASP A 675 -6.18 -14.57 8.45
C ASP A 675 -6.17 -14.83 6.94
N ARG A 676 -7.33 -14.72 6.30
CA ARG A 676 -7.47 -14.96 4.88
C ARG A 676 -6.71 -13.95 4.04
N LEU A 677 -6.87 -12.65 4.34
CA LEU A 677 -6.17 -11.59 3.60
C LEU A 677 -4.65 -11.75 3.70
N LEU A 678 -4.11 -11.98 4.89
CA LEU A 678 -2.66 -12.15 5.11
C LEU A 678 -2.11 -13.40 4.39
N ARG A 679 -2.92 -14.45 4.24
CA ARG A 679 -2.58 -15.65 3.46
C ARG A 679 -2.75 -15.46 1.94
N GLY A 680 -3.10 -14.25 1.50
CA GLY A 680 -3.34 -13.94 0.09
C GLY A 680 -4.67 -14.49 -0.46
N LEU A 681 -5.57 -14.98 0.40
CA LEU A 681 -6.85 -15.56 0.03
C LEU A 681 -7.96 -14.50 0.02
N SER A 682 -8.80 -14.53 -1.01
CA SER A 682 -9.96 -13.64 -1.06
C SER A 682 -10.99 -13.98 0.01
N VAL A 683 -11.75 -12.98 0.47
CA VAL A 683 -12.75 -13.14 1.54
C VAL A 683 -13.93 -12.19 1.34
N ALA A 684 -15.14 -12.69 1.54
CA ALA A 684 -16.38 -11.93 1.63
C ALA A 684 -16.90 -12.04 3.07
N ALA A 685 -17.07 -10.91 3.75
CA ALA A 685 -17.37 -10.90 5.18
C ALA A 685 -18.65 -10.13 5.47
N LEU A 686 -19.58 -10.77 6.18
CA LEU A 686 -20.73 -10.14 6.81
C LEU A 686 -20.33 -9.79 8.25
N LEU A 687 -20.02 -8.51 8.46
CA LEU A 687 -19.48 -7.99 9.71
C LEU A 687 -20.43 -6.97 10.33
N PRO A 688 -20.48 -6.81 11.65
CA PRO A 688 -21.16 -5.69 12.28
C PRO A 688 -20.45 -4.37 11.95
N ALA A 689 -21.15 -3.25 12.04
CA ALA A 689 -20.64 -1.94 11.58
C ALA A 689 -19.32 -1.52 12.23
N GLU A 690 -19.13 -1.84 13.51
CA GLU A 690 -17.90 -1.56 14.27
C GLU A 690 -16.68 -2.37 13.82
N SER A 691 -16.88 -3.48 13.11
CA SER A 691 -15.83 -4.36 12.58
C SER A 691 -15.56 -4.15 11.09
N GLN A 692 -16.18 -3.14 10.47
CA GLN A 692 -15.97 -2.77 9.07
C GLN A 692 -14.97 -1.62 8.92
N GLY A 693 -14.70 -1.21 7.67
CA GLY A 693 -13.89 -0.04 7.37
C GLY A 693 -12.45 -0.15 7.92
N ALA A 694 -12.02 0.87 8.67
CA ALA A 694 -10.66 0.97 9.19
C ALA A 694 -10.24 -0.21 10.08
N ALA A 695 -11.18 -0.79 10.83
CA ALA A 695 -10.89 -1.87 11.78
C ALA A 695 -10.26 -3.11 11.12
N VAL A 696 -10.74 -3.47 9.92
CA VAL A 696 -10.21 -4.58 9.13
C VAL A 696 -9.17 -4.10 8.13
N ALA A 697 -9.40 -2.95 7.49
CA ALA A 697 -8.52 -2.45 6.45
C ALA A 697 -7.13 -2.12 6.98
N LEU A 698 -6.99 -1.35 8.06
CA LEU A 698 -5.70 -0.84 8.51
C LEU A 698 -4.71 -1.95 8.92
N PRO A 699 -5.11 -2.98 9.70
CA PRO A 699 -4.22 -4.11 9.98
C PRO A 699 -3.77 -4.86 8.73
N ALA A 700 -4.68 -5.11 7.78
CA ALA A 700 -4.33 -5.78 6.54
C ALA A 700 -3.33 -4.93 5.72
N ILE A 701 -3.60 -3.63 5.56
CA ILE A 701 -2.79 -2.69 4.79
C ILE A 701 -1.35 -2.63 5.32
N LEU A 702 -1.19 -2.47 6.64
CA LEU A 702 0.13 -2.26 7.23
C LEU A 702 0.96 -3.53 7.35
N LEU A 703 0.34 -4.70 7.23
CA LEU A 703 1.02 -6.00 7.20
C LEU A 703 1.34 -6.47 5.77
N GLN A 704 1.24 -5.60 4.77
CA GLN A 704 1.79 -5.90 3.44
C GLN A 704 2.53 -4.69 2.87
N PRO A 705 3.65 -4.88 2.16
CA PRO A 705 4.40 -3.79 1.57
C PRO A 705 3.82 -3.46 0.18
N GLY A 706 2.60 -2.91 0.16
CA GLY A 706 1.96 -2.54 -1.10
C GLY A 706 0.71 -1.69 -0.93
N VAL A 707 0.41 -0.91 -1.98
CA VAL A 707 -0.75 -0.04 -2.01
C VAL A 707 -2.03 -0.87 -1.94
N THR A 708 -2.95 -0.45 -1.08
CA THR A 708 -4.29 -1.02 -0.99
C THR A 708 -5.32 -0.02 -1.49
N VAL A 709 -6.15 -0.48 -2.40
CA VAL A 709 -7.27 0.28 -2.92
C VAL A 709 -8.52 -0.16 -2.20
N VAL A 710 -9.18 0.77 -1.49
CA VAL A 710 -10.46 0.53 -0.82
C VAL A 710 -11.56 1.22 -1.60
N VAL A 711 -12.44 0.44 -2.22
CA VAL A 711 -13.61 0.93 -2.94
C VAL A 711 -14.75 1.14 -1.94
N THR A 712 -15.21 2.39 -1.81
CA THR A 712 -16.25 2.79 -0.87
C THR A 712 -17.50 3.26 -1.59
N PRO A 713 -18.68 3.25 -0.93
CA PRO A 713 -19.95 3.59 -1.57
C PRO A 713 -20.01 5.03 -2.12
N ASP A 714 -19.42 5.97 -1.39
CA ASP A 714 -19.51 7.39 -1.69
C ASP A 714 -18.28 8.16 -1.18
N ALA A 715 -18.22 9.45 -1.50
CA ALA A 715 -17.17 10.36 -1.04
C ALA A 715 -17.08 10.44 0.48
N LYS A 716 -18.22 10.46 1.18
CA LYS A 716 -18.27 10.57 2.65
C LYS A 716 -17.62 9.35 3.32
N SER A 717 -17.81 8.17 2.76
CA SER A 717 -17.23 6.94 3.26
C SER A 717 -15.72 6.87 2.98
N ALA A 718 -15.28 7.33 1.81
CA ALA A 718 -13.85 7.47 1.51
C ALA A 718 -13.15 8.43 2.49
N ASP A 719 -13.72 9.61 2.73
CA ASP A 719 -13.17 10.60 3.66
C ASP A 719 -13.16 10.11 5.11
N ARG A 720 -14.21 9.38 5.51
CA ARG A 720 -14.31 8.78 6.85
C ARG A 720 -13.18 7.78 7.12
N LEU A 721 -12.89 6.89 6.17
CA LEU A 721 -11.81 5.90 6.30
C LEU A 721 -10.44 6.59 6.47
N VAL A 722 -10.17 7.62 5.67
CA VAL A 722 -8.93 8.42 5.79
C VAL A 722 -8.88 9.15 7.13
N HIS A 723 -10.01 9.70 7.58
CA HIS A 723 -10.10 10.37 8.89
C HIS A 723 -9.87 9.41 10.05
N GLU A 724 -10.44 8.21 10.01
CA GLU A 724 -10.23 7.16 11.02
C GLU A 724 -8.76 6.73 11.11
N ALA A 725 -8.08 6.60 9.96
CA ALA A 725 -6.64 6.35 9.91
C ALA A 725 -5.84 7.50 10.57
N GLN A 726 -6.17 8.75 10.27
CA GLN A 726 -5.52 9.92 10.85
C GLN A 726 -5.71 10.02 12.37
N GLN A 727 -6.84 9.55 12.91
CA GLN A 727 -7.10 9.55 14.36
C GLN A 727 -6.17 8.62 15.14
N VAL A 728 -5.58 7.62 14.48
CA VAL A 728 -4.59 6.70 15.05
C VAL A 728 -3.17 6.99 14.55
N ASP A 729 -2.92 8.22 14.10
CA ASP A 729 -1.62 8.68 13.61
C ASP A 729 -1.11 7.84 12.41
N ILE A 730 -2.01 7.57 11.44
CA ILE A 730 -1.68 7.02 10.12
C ILE A 730 -2.07 8.04 9.04
N ASP A 731 -1.11 8.50 8.25
CA ASP A 731 -1.27 9.61 7.30
C ASP A 731 -0.87 9.26 5.83
N PHE A 732 -0.57 7.99 5.56
CA PHE A 732 -0.33 7.44 4.22
C PHE A 732 -1.62 7.09 3.45
N GLY A 733 -2.74 7.71 3.83
CA GLY A 733 -4.06 7.51 3.24
C GLY A 733 -4.55 8.71 2.47
N VAL A 734 -5.22 8.47 1.34
CA VAL A 734 -5.89 9.53 0.58
C VAL A 734 -7.25 9.08 0.05
N SER A 735 -8.20 10.01 -0.05
CA SER A 735 -9.48 9.78 -0.71
C SER A 735 -9.47 10.30 -2.16
N LEU A 736 -10.16 9.64 -3.07
CA LEU A 736 -10.44 10.13 -4.44
C LEU A 736 -11.92 9.93 -4.77
N HIS A 737 -12.59 11.04 -5.11
CA HIS A 737 -14.02 11.05 -5.42
C HIS A 737 -14.38 12.16 -6.43
N SER A 738 -15.63 12.17 -6.91
CA SER A 738 -16.07 13.07 -7.98
C SER A 738 -16.22 14.54 -7.55
N SER A 739 -16.43 14.85 -6.26
CA SER A 739 -16.56 16.23 -5.77
C SER A 739 -15.23 16.99 -5.64
N MET A 740 -14.11 16.35 -5.94
CA MET A 740 -12.78 16.97 -5.93
C MET A 740 -12.53 17.89 -7.11
N THR A 741 -11.80 18.99 -6.87
CA THR A 741 -11.27 19.84 -7.94
C THR A 741 -10.22 19.10 -8.78
N ASP A 742 -10.04 19.48 -10.04
CA ASP A 742 -9.06 18.84 -10.93
C ASP A 742 -7.62 18.98 -10.40
N SER A 743 -7.28 20.13 -9.82
CA SER A 743 -5.97 20.38 -9.20
C SER A 743 -5.73 19.45 -8.00
N GLU A 744 -6.72 19.31 -7.13
CA GLU A 744 -6.60 18.45 -5.95
C GLU A 744 -6.55 16.97 -6.32
N ARG A 745 -7.35 16.57 -7.32
CA ARG A 745 -7.33 15.22 -7.88
C ARG A 745 -5.98 14.88 -8.49
N GLU A 746 -5.45 15.74 -9.37
CA GLU A 746 -4.13 15.56 -9.97
C GLU A 746 -3.06 15.44 -8.89
N ARG A 747 -3.07 16.33 -7.88
CA ARG A 747 -2.13 16.26 -6.75
C ARG A 747 -2.19 14.93 -6.03
N ARG A 748 -3.37 14.42 -5.68
CA ARG A 748 -3.52 13.16 -4.94
C ARG A 748 -3.19 11.92 -5.80
N GLU A 749 -3.58 11.93 -7.08
CA GLU A 749 -3.21 10.89 -8.04
C GLU A 749 -1.70 10.84 -8.27
N ARG A 750 -1.00 11.99 -8.26
CA ARG A 750 0.47 12.06 -8.31
C ARG A 750 1.14 11.42 -7.10
N ARG A 751 0.64 11.71 -5.89
CA ARG A 751 1.15 11.10 -4.65
C ARG A 751 0.98 9.58 -4.65
N MET A 752 -0.11 9.09 -5.25
CA MET A 752 -0.32 7.65 -5.44
C MET A 752 0.71 7.03 -6.39
N GLU A 753 1.09 7.73 -7.46
CA GLU A 753 2.14 7.27 -8.38
C GLU A 753 3.54 7.32 -7.78
N ALA A 754 3.79 8.30 -6.90
CA ALA A 754 5.11 8.65 -6.39
C ALA A 754 5.45 8.01 -5.04
N ASP A 755 5.09 6.73 -4.85
CA ASP A 755 5.35 5.94 -3.64
C ASP A 755 5.11 6.66 -2.30
N GLU A 756 4.10 7.54 -2.20
CA GLU A 756 3.81 8.29 -0.97
C GLU A 756 2.63 7.72 -0.16
N LEU A 757 1.95 6.69 -0.64
CA LEU A 757 0.67 6.22 -0.09
C LEU A 757 0.59 4.69 -0.02
N LEU A 758 0.05 4.16 1.08
CA LEU A 758 -0.34 2.75 1.20
C LEU A 758 -1.86 2.54 1.15
N LEU A 759 -2.65 3.60 1.35
CA LEU A 759 -4.11 3.54 1.34
C LEU A 759 -4.69 4.53 0.34
N VAL A 760 -5.48 4.02 -0.61
CA VAL A 760 -6.27 4.82 -1.54
C VAL A 760 -7.75 4.47 -1.38
N ALA A 761 -8.51 5.35 -0.74
CA ALA A 761 -9.96 5.23 -0.59
C ALA A 761 -10.66 5.85 -1.82
N LEU A 762 -11.30 5.03 -2.65
CA LEU A 762 -11.94 5.43 -3.88
C LEU A 762 -13.46 5.35 -3.74
N SER A 763 -14.20 6.42 -4.07
CA SER A 763 -15.62 6.22 -4.35
C SER A 763 -15.80 5.38 -5.61
N ALA A 764 -16.73 4.43 -5.61
CA ALA A 764 -16.86 3.41 -6.67
C ALA A 764 -16.99 4.00 -8.09
N ASP A 765 -17.62 5.18 -8.22
CA ASP A 765 -17.78 5.90 -9.50
C ASP A 765 -16.45 6.35 -10.14
N GLN A 766 -15.36 6.38 -9.37
CA GLN A 766 -14.04 6.78 -9.86
C GLN A 766 -13.27 5.64 -10.53
N LEU A 767 -13.50 4.40 -10.09
CA LEU A 767 -12.76 3.23 -10.55
C LEU A 767 -12.89 2.99 -12.07
N PRO A 768 -14.05 3.28 -12.71
CA PRO A 768 -14.18 3.25 -14.17
C PRO A 768 -13.40 4.29 -14.97
N ARG A 769 -12.81 5.32 -14.34
CA ARG A 769 -12.16 6.41 -15.09
C ARG A 769 -10.93 5.89 -15.85
N PRO A 770 -10.88 6.03 -17.19
CA PRO A 770 -9.74 5.53 -17.97
C PRO A 770 -8.39 6.13 -17.55
N ALA A 771 -8.39 7.42 -17.16
CA ALA A 771 -7.19 8.08 -16.66
C ALA A 771 -6.67 7.38 -15.39
N LEU A 772 -7.53 7.13 -14.40
CA LEU A 772 -7.14 6.45 -13.16
C LEU A 772 -6.65 5.02 -13.44
N GLN A 773 -7.38 4.25 -14.26
CA GLN A 773 -6.98 2.88 -14.63
C GLN A 773 -5.61 2.84 -15.32
N GLN A 774 -5.32 3.82 -16.18
CA GLN A 774 -4.01 3.96 -16.80
C GLN A 774 -2.92 4.24 -15.75
N ARG A 775 -3.19 5.12 -14.77
CA ARG A 775 -2.25 5.41 -13.69
C ARG A 775 -1.97 4.17 -12.84
N LEU A 776 -3.01 3.47 -12.37
CA LEU A 776 -2.88 2.22 -11.61
C LEU A 776 -2.02 1.19 -12.35
N ARG A 777 -2.22 1.05 -13.66
CA ARG A 777 -1.41 0.16 -14.50
C ARG A 777 0.05 0.59 -14.58
N SER A 778 0.28 1.89 -14.74
CA SER A 778 1.60 2.49 -14.93
C SER A 778 2.46 2.42 -13.67
N MET A 779 1.84 2.38 -12.48
CA MET A 779 2.53 2.24 -11.18
C MET A 779 3.43 1.01 -11.12
N TYR A 780 3.04 -0.10 -11.76
CA TYR A 780 3.86 -1.30 -11.83
C TYR A 780 5.23 -1.04 -12.50
N GLU A 781 5.25 -0.27 -13.58
CA GLU A 781 6.48 0.09 -14.30
C GLU A 781 7.36 1.07 -13.47
N MET A 782 6.73 1.85 -12.59
CA MET A 782 7.39 2.83 -11.71
C MET A 782 7.88 2.24 -10.38
N GLY A 783 7.70 0.92 -10.16
CA GLY A 783 8.10 0.24 -8.94
C GLY A 783 7.11 0.36 -7.78
N VAL A 784 5.87 0.76 -8.03
CA VAL A 784 4.81 0.88 -7.02
C VAL A 784 3.80 -0.24 -7.17
N TYR A 785 3.78 -1.15 -6.20
CA TYR A 785 3.01 -2.39 -6.26
C TYR A 785 1.79 -2.39 -5.34
N PHE A 786 0.75 -3.15 -5.73
CA PHE A 786 -0.48 -3.28 -4.94
C PHE A 786 -0.50 -4.56 -4.09
N ALA A 787 -1.07 -4.47 -2.88
CA ALA A 787 -1.27 -5.63 -2.00
C ALA A 787 -2.71 -6.17 -2.08
N TYR A 788 -3.69 -5.27 -1.89
CA TYR A 788 -5.10 -5.62 -1.75
C TYR A 788 -6.04 -4.69 -2.52
N GLY A 789 -7.16 -5.27 -2.96
CA GLY A 789 -8.35 -4.53 -3.36
C GLY A 789 -9.49 -4.84 -2.41
N LEU A 790 -9.86 -3.89 -1.55
CA LEU A 790 -10.95 -4.07 -0.59
C LEU A 790 -12.21 -3.38 -1.10
N ILE A 791 -13.36 -4.06 -1.05
CA ILE A 791 -14.65 -3.56 -1.52
C ILE A 791 -15.58 -3.43 -0.31
N ASP A 792 -15.83 -2.20 0.12
CA ASP A 792 -16.73 -1.90 1.24
C ASP A 792 -18.15 -1.61 0.74
N GLY A 793 -19.16 -1.97 1.53
CA GLY A 793 -20.56 -1.96 1.09
C GLY A 793 -20.81 -2.91 -0.07
N ALA A 794 -20.22 -4.10 0.00
CA ALA A 794 -20.19 -5.07 -1.08
C ALA A 794 -21.58 -5.61 -1.46
N GLU A 795 -22.60 -5.48 -0.59
CA GLU A 795 -23.99 -5.82 -0.93
C GLU A 795 -24.48 -5.12 -2.20
N ARG A 796 -23.87 -4.00 -2.59
CA ARG A 796 -24.16 -3.25 -3.83
C ARG A 796 -23.75 -3.98 -5.10
N LEU A 797 -22.93 -5.03 -5.01
CA LEU A 797 -22.54 -5.89 -6.13
C LEU A 797 -23.70 -6.74 -6.66
N SER A 798 -24.67 -7.08 -5.80
CA SER A 798 -25.72 -8.04 -6.13
C SER A 798 -26.99 -7.35 -6.61
N GLU A 799 -27.57 -7.83 -7.71
CA GLU A 799 -28.87 -7.35 -8.20
C GLU A 799 -30.05 -7.73 -7.26
N TRP A 800 -29.80 -8.63 -6.30
CA TRP A 800 -30.73 -9.01 -5.21
C TRP A 800 -30.69 -8.05 -4.02
N SER A 801 -29.85 -7.02 -4.07
CA SER A 801 -29.75 -5.99 -3.03
C SER A 801 -30.58 -4.76 -3.39
N PRO A 802 -31.33 -4.16 -2.44
CA PRO A 802 -32.00 -2.88 -2.67
C PRO A 802 -31.00 -1.73 -2.86
N ALA A 803 -29.74 -1.94 -2.50
CA ALA A 803 -28.66 -0.97 -2.61
C ALA A 803 -27.81 -1.15 -3.89
N PHE A 804 -28.21 -2.03 -4.80
CA PHE A 804 -27.48 -2.35 -6.03
C PHE A 804 -26.96 -1.10 -6.76
N ASP A 805 -25.68 -1.11 -7.13
CA ASP A 805 -25.01 0.02 -7.79
C ASP A 805 -24.17 -0.45 -8.99
N ALA A 806 -24.42 0.16 -10.14
CA ALA A 806 -23.69 -0.05 -11.38
C ALA A 806 -22.17 0.11 -11.22
N ALA A 807 -21.74 1.03 -10.35
CA ALA A 807 -20.32 1.34 -10.16
C ALA A 807 -19.53 0.18 -9.53
N TYR A 808 -20.22 -0.73 -8.82
CA TYR A 808 -19.61 -1.89 -8.18
C TYR A 808 -19.44 -3.08 -9.12
N LEU A 809 -20.27 -3.17 -10.16
CA LEU A 809 -20.46 -4.32 -11.07
C LEU A 809 -19.18 -5.00 -11.56
N CYS A 810 -18.13 -4.24 -11.89
CA CYS A 810 -16.84 -4.75 -12.35
C CYS A 810 -15.68 -4.40 -11.40
N ALA A 811 -15.94 -4.02 -10.15
CA ALA A 811 -14.91 -3.51 -9.24
C ALA A 811 -13.77 -4.53 -9.05
N GLY A 812 -14.11 -5.78 -8.72
CA GLY A 812 -13.11 -6.85 -8.54
C GLY A 812 -12.28 -7.12 -9.80
N GLN A 813 -12.92 -7.19 -10.96
CA GLN A 813 -12.25 -7.42 -12.26
C GLN A 813 -11.35 -6.23 -12.65
N THR A 814 -11.82 -5.01 -12.43
CA THR A 814 -11.09 -3.77 -12.72
C THR A 814 -9.84 -3.68 -11.85
N LEU A 815 -9.97 -3.95 -10.54
CA LEU A 815 -8.83 -4.02 -9.62
C LEU A 815 -7.82 -5.09 -10.05
N ARG A 816 -8.27 -6.31 -10.35
CA ARG A 816 -7.38 -7.38 -10.84
C ARG A 816 -6.63 -7.02 -12.12
N ARG A 817 -7.25 -6.25 -13.03
CA ARG A 817 -6.64 -5.86 -14.30
C ARG A 817 -5.60 -4.75 -14.15
N TYR A 818 -5.92 -3.72 -13.36
CA TYR A 818 -5.14 -2.48 -13.34
C TYR A 818 -4.31 -2.29 -12.07
N ALA A 819 -4.74 -2.79 -10.91
CA ALA A 819 -3.98 -2.71 -9.65
C ALA A 819 -3.10 -3.97 -9.50
N ARG A 820 -1.88 -3.92 -10.03
CA ARG A 820 -1.00 -5.08 -10.15
C ARG A 820 -0.05 -5.24 -8.94
N PRO A 821 -0.04 -6.40 -8.26
CA PRO A 821 1.04 -6.72 -7.32
C PRO A 821 2.34 -6.98 -8.08
N GLN A 822 3.48 -7.03 -7.37
CA GLN A 822 4.76 -7.40 -7.99
C GLN A 822 4.69 -8.79 -8.64
N GLN A 823 3.99 -9.73 -8.00
CA GLN A 823 3.80 -11.10 -8.46
C GLN A 823 2.34 -11.57 -8.29
N GLY A 824 1.85 -12.33 -9.27
CA GLY A 824 0.52 -12.93 -9.25
C GLY A 824 -0.62 -11.93 -9.47
N ALA A 825 -1.79 -12.24 -8.92
CA ALA A 825 -2.96 -11.37 -8.94
C ALA A 825 -3.20 -10.73 -7.56
N ILE A 826 -3.78 -9.54 -7.56
CA ILE A 826 -4.17 -8.84 -6.33
C ILE A 826 -5.16 -9.69 -5.52
N THR A 827 -5.03 -9.66 -4.20
CA THR A 827 -5.97 -10.33 -3.29
C THR A 827 -7.14 -9.40 -3.02
N LEU A 828 -8.36 -9.91 -3.14
CA LEU A 828 -9.57 -9.11 -2.97
C LEU A 828 -10.31 -9.46 -1.69
N GLY A 829 -10.73 -8.45 -0.94
CA GLY A 829 -11.62 -8.59 0.21
C GLY A 829 -12.92 -7.81 -0.02
N ALA A 830 -14.03 -8.28 0.53
CA ALA A 830 -15.30 -7.57 0.52
C ALA A 830 -15.96 -7.58 1.90
N THR A 831 -16.52 -6.46 2.30
CA THR A 831 -17.29 -6.32 3.55
C THR A 831 -18.72 -5.87 3.25
N ALA A 832 -19.68 -6.49 3.94
CA ALA A 832 -21.09 -6.14 3.90
C ALA A 832 -21.65 -6.03 5.33
N ALA A 833 -22.64 -5.17 5.53
CA ALA A 833 -23.32 -4.98 6.82
C ALA A 833 -24.56 -5.87 6.95
N GLU A 834 -25.36 -5.93 5.88
CA GLU A 834 -26.60 -6.68 5.81
C GLU A 834 -26.69 -7.37 4.45
N ALA A 835 -26.75 -8.70 4.46
CA ALA A 835 -26.85 -9.48 3.23
C ALA A 835 -27.66 -10.77 3.47
N SER A 836 -28.40 -11.19 2.46
CA SER A 836 -28.89 -12.58 2.35
C SER A 836 -27.77 -13.47 1.80
N PHE A 837 -27.91 -14.79 1.91
CA PHE A 837 -26.93 -15.71 1.31
C PHE A 837 -26.80 -15.55 -0.21
N ASP A 838 -27.90 -15.29 -0.91
CA ASP A 838 -27.89 -15.04 -2.36
C ASP A 838 -27.02 -13.81 -2.71
N VAL A 839 -27.09 -12.75 -1.88
CA VAL A 839 -26.21 -11.57 -2.01
C VAL A 839 -24.75 -11.92 -1.68
N LEU A 840 -24.49 -12.71 -0.63
CA LEU A 840 -23.13 -13.12 -0.26
C LEU A 840 -22.46 -13.98 -1.35
N PHE A 841 -23.21 -14.85 -2.04
CA PHE A 841 -22.69 -15.62 -3.17
C PHE A 841 -22.31 -14.74 -4.36
N ASP A 842 -23.11 -13.73 -4.67
CA ASP A 842 -22.78 -12.76 -5.72
C ASP A 842 -21.50 -11.99 -5.38
N ILE A 843 -21.36 -11.56 -4.13
CA ILE A 843 -20.15 -10.90 -3.62
C ILE A 843 -18.94 -11.83 -3.78
N GLU A 844 -19.03 -13.05 -3.25
CA GLU A 844 -17.97 -14.06 -3.35
C GLU A 844 -17.52 -14.28 -4.79
N ARG A 845 -18.47 -14.41 -5.73
CA ARG A 845 -18.14 -14.64 -7.14
C ARG A 845 -17.44 -13.43 -7.75
N ALA A 846 -17.84 -12.22 -7.41
CA ALA A 846 -17.23 -10.98 -7.90
C ALA A 846 -15.76 -10.84 -7.45
N LEU A 847 -15.36 -11.51 -6.36
CA LEU A 847 -13.97 -11.56 -5.92
C LEU A 847 -13.13 -12.53 -6.74
N LEU A 848 -13.71 -13.48 -7.45
CA LEU A 848 -12.98 -14.53 -8.17
C LEU A 848 -12.63 -14.14 -9.61
N PRO A 849 -11.57 -14.75 -10.20
CA PRO A 849 -11.33 -14.66 -11.63
C PRO A 849 -12.54 -15.17 -12.42
N VAL A 850 -12.78 -14.59 -13.60
CA VAL A 850 -13.94 -14.97 -14.44
C VAL A 850 -13.91 -16.48 -14.71
N ASP A 851 -12.76 -17.03 -15.08
CA ASP A 851 -12.55 -18.45 -15.41
C ASP A 851 -12.35 -19.40 -14.22
N GLY A 852 -12.26 -18.88 -12.99
CA GLY A 852 -11.98 -19.68 -11.79
C GLY A 852 -13.16 -19.66 -10.83
N PHE A 853 -13.79 -20.82 -10.62
CA PHE A 853 -14.59 -21.06 -9.43
C PHE A 853 -14.11 -22.36 -8.78
N THR A 854 -13.34 -22.20 -7.71
CA THR A 854 -13.10 -23.27 -6.74
C THR A 854 -13.97 -22.96 -5.52
N PRO A 855 -14.91 -23.86 -5.15
CA PRO A 855 -15.62 -23.79 -3.89
C PRO A 855 -14.61 -23.62 -2.74
N ASP A 856 -14.87 -22.66 -1.86
CA ASP A 856 -14.11 -22.49 -0.63
C ASP A 856 -15.06 -21.99 0.46
N ARG A 857 -15.52 -22.93 1.30
CA ARG A 857 -16.43 -22.62 2.42
C ARG A 857 -15.97 -21.51 3.36
N GLU A 858 -14.66 -21.31 3.54
CA GLU A 858 -14.13 -20.28 4.44
C GLU A 858 -14.05 -18.90 3.77
N ARG A 859 -14.36 -18.79 2.47
CA ARG A 859 -14.37 -17.50 1.78
C ARG A 859 -15.46 -16.58 2.32
N ILE A 860 -16.58 -17.13 2.75
CA ILE A 860 -17.66 -16.39 3.38
C ILE A 860 -17.47 -16.43 4.89
N VAL A 861 -17.29 -15.27 5.52
CA VAL A 861 -17.18 -15.12 6.98
C VAL A 861 -18.45 -14.43 7.49
N THR A 862 -19.23 -15.11 8.33
CA THR A 862 -20.47 -14.58 8.93
C THR A 862 -20.33 -14.45 10.45
N VAL A 863 -20.43 -13.23 10.96
CA VAL A 863 -20.36 -12.96 12.41
C VAL A 863 -21.74 -12.94 13.06
N HIS A 864 -22.75 -12.46 12.33
CA HIS A 864 -24.16 -12.49 12.70
C HIS A 864 -25.00 -13.13 11.61
N ALA A 865 -26.24 -13.49 11.97
CA ALA A 865 -27.14 -14.17 11.06
C ALA A 865 -27.48 -13.28 9.84
N THR A 866 -27.51 -13.91 8.65
CA THR A 866 -27.97 -13.26 7.42
C THR A 866 -29.41 -12.77 7.55
N VAL A 867 -29.74 -11.70 6.83
CA VAL A 867 -31.10 -11.16 6.78
C VAL A 867 -31.91 -11.79 5.64
N ALA A 868 -33.23 -11.73 5.75
CA ALA A 868 -34.10 -12.12 4.64
C ALA A 868 -33.98 -11.12 3.47
N PRO A 869 -34.24 -11.56 2.22
CA PRO A 869 -34.24 -10.67 1.07
C PRO A 869 -35.24 -9.53 1.23
N ALA A 870 -34.78 -8.30 1.01
CA ALA A 870 -35.64 -7.11 1.07
C ALA A 870 -36.58 -7.04 -0.15
N PRO A 871 -37.81 -6.49 -0.01
CA PRO A 871 -38.69 -6.25 -1.16
C PRO A 871 -38.02 -5.36 -2.20
N LEU A 872 -38.04 -5.81 -3.46
CA LEU A 872 -37.48 -5.09 -4.60
C LEU A 872 -38.60 -4.68 -5.56
N SER A 873 -38.35 -3.62 -6.36
CA SER A 873 -39.33 -3.13 -7.33
C SER A 873 -39.55 -4.13 -8.46
N LEU A 874 -40.82 -4.43 -8.77
CA LEU A 874 -41.19 -5.27 -9.91
C LEU A 874 -40.71 -4.62 -11.22
N ARG A 875 -40.21 -5.45 -12.14
CA ARG A 875 -39.75 -5.04 -13.47
C ARG A 875 -40.53 -5.76 -14.55
N SER A 876 -40.63 -5.13 -15.71
CA SER A 876 -41.34 -5.67 -16.88
C SER A 876 -40.39 -6.56 -17.68
N GLU A 877 -40.64 -7.87 -17.68
CA GLU A 877 -39.83 -8.83 -18.44
C GLU A 877 -39.82 -8.47 -19.94
N GLU A 878 -40.96 -8.00 -20.46
CA GLU A 878 -41.12 -7.60 -21.85
C GLU A 878 -40.29 -6.36 -22.22
N ASP A 879 -40.20 -5.36 -21.33
CA ASP A 879 -39.37 -4.18 -21.58
C ASP A 879 -37.88 -4.52 -21.48
N GLU A 880 -37.47 -5.38 -20.55
CA GLU A 880 -36.07 -5.84 -20.47
C GLU A 880 -35.66 -6.68 -21.68
N ARG A 881 -36.55 -7.52 -22.22
CA ARG A 881 -36.31 -8.25 -23.48
C ARG A 881 -36.05 -7.30 -24.64
N ARG A 882 -36.89 -6.27 -24.81
CA ARG A 882 -36.69 -5.22 -25.83
C ARG A 882 -35.38 -4.47 -25.67
N ASP A 883 -34.98 -4.18 -24.43
CA ASP A 883 -33.71 -3.51 -24.14
C ASP A 883 -32.49 -4.41 -24.40
N ILE A 884 -32.57 -5.73 -24.13
CA ILE A 884 -31.52 -6.71 -24.48
C ILE A 884 -31.28 -6.74 -25.99
N GLU A 885 -32.35 -6.81 -26.78
CA GLU A 885 -32.26 -6.82 -28.25
C GLU A 885 -31.54 -5.58 -28.77
N ARG A 886 -31.88 -4.42 -28.19
CA ARG A 886 -31.26 -3.15 -28.54
C ARG A 886 -29.78 -3.10 -28.17
N ILE A 887 -29.41 -3.53 -26.96
CA ILE A 887 -28.02 -3.54 -26.49
C ILE A 887 -27.14 -4.44 -27.36
N ILE A 888 -27.57 -5.67 -27.64
CA ILE A 888 -26.81 -6.62 -28.48
C ILE A 888 -26.59 -6.01 -29.88
N ARG A 889 -27.64 -5.43 -30.47
CA ARG A 889 -27.57 -4.81 -31.79
C ARG A 889 -26.64 -3.59 -31.84
N GLU A 890 -26.68 -2.72 -30.85
CA GLU A 890 -25.83 -1.52 -30.75
C GLU A 890 -24.37 -1.89 -30.51
N MET A 891 -24.10 -2.87 -29.63
CA MET A 891 -22.75 -3.40 -29.39
C MET A 891 -22.12 -4.03 -30.63
N GLY A 892 -22.92 -4.62 -31.52
CA GLY A 892 -22.43 -5.15 -32.80
C GLY A 892 -22.06 -4.07 -33.84
N MET A 893 -22.28 -2.79 -33.57
CA MET A 893 -22.13 -1.69 -34.55
C MET A 893 -21.09 -0.63 -34.16
N GLU A 894 -20.85 -0.40 -32.87
CA GLU A 894 -20.05 0.75 -32.39
C GLU A 894 -18.69 0.32 -31.80
N TYR A 895 -17.69 0.16 -32.68
CA TYR A 895 -16.30 -0.06 -32.27
C TYR A 895 -15.60 1.27 -31.95
N VAL A 896 -15.03 1.39 -30.74
CA VAL A 896 -14.30 2.59 -30.33
C VAL A 896 -12.80 2.41 -30.53
N ALA A 897 -12.21 1.38 -29.91
CA ALA A 897 -10.76 1.17 -29.90
C ALA A 897 -10.40 -0.26 -29.44
N PRO A 898 -9.19 -0.75 -29.77
CA PRO A 898 -8.64 -1.97 -29.17
C PRO A 898 -8.27 -1.73 -27.70
N LEU A 899 -8.34 -2.76 -26.86
CA LEU A 899 -7.87 -2.67 -25.47
C LEU A 899 -6.33 -2.76 -25.44
N ALA A 900 -5.65 -1.70 -25.03
CA ALA A 900 -4.18 -1.67 -24.99
C ALA A 900 -3.64 -2.62 -23.92
N GLY A 901 -2.66 -3.47 -24.26
CA GLY A 901 -1.90 -4.30 -23.31
C GLY A 901 -2.55 -5.63 -22.89
N ASP A 902 -3.60 -6.08 -23.59
CA ASP A 902 -4.14 -7.43 -23.38
C ASP A 902 -3.34 -8.45 -24.21
N GLN A 903 -2.57 -9.30 -23.52
CA GLN A 903 -1.83 -10.41 -24.14
C GLN A 903 -2.67 -11.70 -24.23
N SER A 904 -3.94 -11.68 -23.78
CA SER A 904 -4.78 -12.89 -23.81
C SER A 904 -5.23 -13.25 -25.23
N ALA A 905 -5.39 -14.56 -25.48
CA ALA A 905 -5.76 -15.10 -26.79
C ALA A 905 -7.17 -14.70 -27.29
N ALA A 906 -7.99 -14.04 -26.47
CA ALA A 906 -9.31 -13.56 -26.84
C ALA A 906 -9.30 -12.02 -26.87
N GLY A 907 -9.37 -11.43 -28.07
CA GLY A 907 -9.24 -9.98 -28.25
C GLY A 907 -10.35 -9.19 -27.54
N ALA A 908 -10.02 -8.48 -26.46
CA ALA A 908 -10.92 -7.54 -25.82
C ALA A 908 -10.93 -6.18 -26.55
N ARG A 909 -12.08 -5.51 -26.58
CA ARG A 909 -12.26 -4.21 -27.25
C ARG A 909 -13.13 -3.25 -26.46
N ILE A 910 -12.95 -1.97 -26.69
CA ILE A 910 -13.79 -0.92 -26.11
C ILE A 910 -14.93 -0.62 -27.08
N MET A 911 -16.17 -0.70 -26.59
CA MET A 911 -17.39 -0.40 -27.36
C MET A 911 -18.21 0.69 -26.68
N GLY A 912 -18.86 1.54 -27.49
CA GLY A 912 -19.76 2.58 -27.02
C GLY A 912 -21.19 2.07 -27.06
N LEU A 913 -21.94 2.22 -25.96
CA LEU A 913 -23.37 1.94 -25.90
C LEU A 913 -24.12 3.24 -25.56
N PRO A 914 -24.86 3.85 -26.49
CA PRO A 914 -25.62 5.07 -26.26
C PRO A 914 -26.54 4.98 -25.03
N TYR A 915 -26.72 6.11 -24.32
CA TYR A 915 -27.74 6.18 -23.27
C TYR A 915 -29.14 6.05 -23.88
N PRO A 916 -30.08 5.35 -23.21
CA PRO A 916 -31.44 5.28 -23.68
C PRO A 916 -32.11 6.66 -23.59
N VAL A 917 -32.82 7.04 -24.65
CA VAL A 917 -33.50 8.33 -24.79
C VAL A 917 -34.95 8.14 -25.23
N THR A 918 -35.83 8.99 -24.70
CA THR A 918 -37.21 9.18 -25.16
C THR A 918 -37.34 10.53 -25.85
N VAL A 919 -38.16 10.60 -26.91
CA VAL A 919 -38.43 11.86 -27.60
C VAL A 919 -39.64 12.52 -26.93
N ASN A 920 -39.45 13.73 -26.40
CA ASN A 920 -40.54 14.49 -25.81
C ASN A 920 -41.47 15.06 -26.90
N GLU A 921 -42.67 15.51 -26.53
CA GLU A 921 -43.67 16.09 -27.45
C GLU A 921 -43.14 17.29 -28.27
N GLY A 922 -42.06 17.95 -27.82
CA GLY A 922 -41.35 19.01 -28.54
C GLY A 922 -40.22 18.56 -29.47
N GLY A 923 -39.99 17.25 -29.66
CA GLY A 923 -38.95 16.70 -30.54
C GLY A 923 -37.55 16.61 -29.91
N GLU A 924 -37.36 17.07 -28.67
CA GLU A 924 -36.09 16.93 -27.94
C GLU A 924 -35.93 15.53 -27.33
N SER A 925 -34.76 14.92 -27.52
CA SER A 925 -34.40 13.64 -26.91
C SER A 925 -33.95 13.84 -25.45
N VAL A 926 -34.74 13.35 -24.50
CA VAL A 926 -34.42 13.34 -23.07
C VAL A 926 -34.00 11.94 -22.65
N GLN A 927 -33.08 11.83 -21.68
CA GLN A 927 -32.61 10.54 -21.20
C GLN A 927 -33.74 9.78 -20.47
N ASP A 928 -33.97 8.54 -20.86
CA ASP A 928 -34.96 7.67 -20.22
C ASP A 928 -34.34 7.05 -18.97
N SER A 929 -34.68 7.59 -17.80
CA SER A 929 -34.15 7.13 -16.51
C SER A 929 -34.57 5.70 -16.18
N ALA A 930 -35.77 5.28 -16.57
CA ALA A 930 -36.27 3.93 -16.32
C ALA A 930 -35.53 2.90 -17.19
N ALA A 931 -35.36 3.20 -18.48
CA ALA A 931 -34.54 2.38 -19.37
C ALA A 931 -33.06 2.38 -18.97
N ALA A 932 -32.51 3.51 -18.50
CA ALA A 932 -31.13 3.56 -18.04
C ALA A 932 -30.91 2.61 -16.85
N THR A 933 -31.86 2.54 -15.92
CA THR A 933 -31.83 1.59 -14.80
C THR A 933 -31.88 0.13 -15.31
N ARG A 934 -32.76 -0.18 -16.26
CA ARG A 934 -32.81 -1.53 -16.87
C ARG A 934 -31.52 -1.89 -17.60
N TYR A 935 -30.90 -0.95 -18.33
CA TYR A 935 -29.62 -1.15 -19.00
C TYR A 935 -28.54 -1.60 -18.02
N VAL A 936 -28.44 -0.95 -16.85
CA VAL A 936 -27.47 -1.33 -15.82
C VAL A 936 -27.66 -2.79 -15.37
N HIS A 937 -28.90 -3.23 -15.13
CA HIS A 937 -29.18 -4.62 -14.75
C HIS A 937 -28.85 -5.61 -15.87
N ILE A 938 -29.14 -5.25 -17.12
CA ILE A 938 -28.77 -6.09 -18.27
C ILE A 938 -27.23 -6.18 -18.37
N LEU A 939 -26.52 -5.07 -18.21
CA LEU A 939 -25.06 -5.04 -18.21
C LEU A 939 -24.47 -5.87 -17.05
N TYR A 940 -25.11 -5.91 -15.89
CA TYR A 940 -24.71 -6.80 -14.78
C TYR A 940 -24.75 -8.27 -15.19
N ARG A 941 -25.85 -8.68 -15.81
CA ARG A 941 -26.03 -10.05 -16.31
C ARG A 941 -25.04 -10.36 -17.44
N MET A 942 -24.74 -9.39 -18.30
CA MET A 942 -23.67 -9.51 -19.30
C MET A 942 -22.30 -9.73 -18.65
N GLY A 943 -22.01 -9.05 -17.54
CA GLY A 943 -20.80 -9.27 -16.75
C GLY A 943 -20.76 -10.68 -16.14
N CYS A 944 -21.87 -11.16 -15.59
CA CYS A 944 -22.00 -12.53 -15.09
C CYS A 944 -21.75 -13.60 -16.18
N LEU A 945 -22.14 -13.31 -17.42
CA LEU A 945 -21.91 -14.16 -18.58
C LEU A 945 -20.49 -14.02 -19.18
N GLY A 946 -19.65 -13.14 -18.62
CA GLY A 946 -18.30 -12.88 -19.13
C GLY A 946 -18.26 -12.15 -20.47
N LEU A 947 -19.33 -11.45 -20.83
CA LEU A 947 -19.42 -10.66 -22.06
C LEU A 947 -18.75 -9.29 -21.91
N ILE A 948 -18.81 -8.72 -20.70
CA ILE A 948 -18.17 -7.45 -20.36
C ILE A 948 -17.32 -7.59 -19.09
N ASP A 949 -16.23 -6.82 -19.06
CA ASP A 949 -15.23 -6.81 -17.99
C ASP A 949 -14.98 -5.41 -17.41
N GLY A 950 -15.73 -4.43 -17.88
CA GLY A 950 -15.56 -3.04 -17.48
C GLY A 950 -16.69 -2.18 -18.04
N LEU A 951 -17.13 -1.23 -17.22
CA LEU A 951 -18.19 -0.28 -17.53
C LEU A 951 -17.71 1.10 -17.08
N ALA A 952 -17.72 2.08 -17.98
CA ALA A 952 -17.48 3.49 -17.66
C ALA A 952 -18.55 4.39 -18.29
N HIS A 953 -18.77 5.57 -17.70
CA HIS A 953 -19.75 6.54 -18.18
C HIS A 953 -19.07 7.68 -18.93
N ASP A 954 -19.30 7.79 -20.25
CA ASP A 954 -18.91 8.96 -21.06
C ASP A 954 -20.08 9.95 -21.09
N LYS A 955 -20.20 10.75 -20.01
CA LYS A 955 -21.27 11.75 -19.88
C LYS A 955 -21.22 12.80 -21.00
N ALA A 956 -20.03 13.14 -21.51
CA ALA A 956 -19.86 14.12 -22.59
C ALA A 956 -20.46 13.62 -23.91
N ARG A 957 -20.28 12.33 -24.22
CA ARG A 957 -20.86 11.70 -25.43
C ARG A 957 -22.20 10.98 -25.18
N ARG A 958 -22.75 11.07 -23.97
CA ARG A 958 -24.00 10.41 -23.55
C ARG A 958 -24.03 8.91 -23.87
N ARG A 959 -22.98 8.18 -23.50
CA ARG A 959 -22.86 6.74 -23.74
C ARG A 959 -22.12 6.02 -22.61
N TYR A 960 -22.38 4.74 -22.46
CA TYR A 960 -21.56 3.81 -21.69
C TYR A 960 -20.35 3.38 -22.53
N LEU A 961 -19.20 3.22 -21.91
CA LEU A 961 -18.01 2.61 -22.50
C LEU A 961 -17.84 1.22 -21.87
N LEU A 962 -17.92 0.18 -22.69
CA LEU A 962 -17.87 -1.21 -22.27
C LEU A 962 -16.55 -1.83 -22.71
N VAL A 963 -15.90 -2.55 -21.80
CA VAL A 963 -14.82 -3.47 -22.17
C VAL A 963 -15.45 -4.82 -22.49
N VAL A 964 -15.54 -5.14 -23.78
CA VAL A 964 -16.25 -6.32 -24.28
C VAL A 964 -15.25 -7.41 -24.64
N ARG A 965 -15.52 -8.64 -24.23
CA ARG A 965 -14.73 -9.82 -24.59
C ARG A 965 -15.38 -10.61 -25.72
N GLU A 966 -14.54 -11.18 -26.57
CA GLU A 966 -14.99 -12.23 -27.47
C GLU A 966 -15.10 -13.55 -26.71
N ALA A 967 -16.32 -14.06 -26.59
CA ALA A 967 -16.62 -15.38 -26.02
C ALA A 967 -17.27 -16.27 -27.09
N THR A 968 -16.89 -17.54 -27.09
CA THR A 968 -17.54 -18.57 -27.91
C THR A 968 -18.92 -18.91 -27.34
N THR A 969 -19.81 -19.43 -28.20
CA THR A 969 -21.16 -19.89 -27.81
C THR A 969 -21.12 -20.82 -26.60
N GLU A 970 -20.21 -21.79 -26.58
CA GLU A 970 -20.07 -22.74 -25.47
C GLU A 970 -19.55 -22.10 -24.18
N GLN A 971 -18.69 -21.10 -24.27
CA GLN A 971 -18.26 -20.34 -23.10
C GLN A 971 -19.44 -19.59 -22.47
N VAL A 972 -20.32 -18.98 -23.26
CA VAL A 972 -21.49 -18.24 -22.75
C VAL A 972 -22.47 -19.18 -22.05
N TYR A 973 -22.78 -20.35 -22.63
CA TYR A 973 -23.65 -21.33 -21.99
C TYR A 973 -23.03 -21.93 -20.72
N ARG A 974 -21.73 -22.23 -20.73
CA ARG A 974 -21.02 -22.65 -19.50
C ARG A 974 -21.12 -21.59 -18.41
N ARG A 975 -20.99 -20.30 -18.75
CA ARG A 975 -21.14 -19.19 -17.80
C ARG A 975 -22.55 -19.08 -17.24
N LEU A 976 -23.57 -19.34 -18.05
CA LEU A 976 -24.95 -19.42 -17.60
C LEU A 976 -25.15 -20.58 -16.61
N HIS A 977 -24.60 -21.75 -16.93
CA HIS A 977 -24.58 -22.90 -16.03
C HIS A 977 -23.91 -22.57 -14.69
N ASP A 978 -22.71 -21.97 -14.73
CA ASP A 978 -21.98 -21.50 -13.54
C ASP A 978 -22.77 -20.45 -12.73
N TYR A 979 -23.59 -19.62 -13.39
CA TYR A 979 -24.47 -18.67 -12.70
C TYR A 979 -25.57 -19.42 -11.94
N PHE A 980 -26.26 -20.37 -12.57
CA PHE A 980 -27.33 -21.10 -11.93
C PHE A 980 -26.85 -22.05 -10.83
N ASN A 981 -25.63 -22.60 -10.94
CA ASN A 981 -25.00 -23.40 -9.87
C ASN A 981 -24.84 -22.63 -8.55
N ARG A 982 -24.91 -21.30 -8.56
CA ARG A 982 -24.91 -20.49 -7.33
C ARG A 982 -26.19 -20.66 -6.54
N TYR A 983 -27.32 -20.74 -7.23
CA TYR A 983 -28.66 -20.71 -6.63
C TYR A 983 -29.29 -22.11 -6.56
N TYR A 984 -28.85 -23.03 -7.42
CA TYR A 984 -29.44 -24.35 -7.61
C TYR A 984 -28.40 -25.47 -7.55
N THR A 985 -28.89 -26.71 -7.41
CA THR A 985 -28.08 -27.93 -7.58
C THR A 985 -27.60 -28.08 -9.02
N HIS A 986 -26.49 -28.80 -9.22
CA HIS A 986 -25.90 -29.04 -10.54
C HIS A 986 -26.92 -29.56 -11.57
N LYS A 987 -27.74 -30.56 -11.19
CA LYS A 987 -28.79 -31.12 -12.06
C LYS A 987 -29.84 -30.09 -12.46
N ARG A 988 -30.17 -29.13 -11.59
CA ARG A 988 -31.14 -28.09 -11.90
C ARG A 988 -30.53 -26.98 -12.74
N ALA A 989 -29.28 -26.59 -12.48
CA ALA A 989 -28.55 -25.66 -13.35
C ALA A 989 -28.39 -26.19 -14.78
N GLU A 990 -28.13 -27.50 -14.95
CA GLU A 990 -28.09 -28.17 -16.26
C GLU A 990 -29.43 -28.06 -17.01
N ARG A 991 -30.56 -28.14 -16.30
CA ARG A 991 -31.89 -27.95 -16.90
C ARG A 991 -32.11 -26.51 -17.35
N GLU A 992 -31.70 -25.53 -16.56
CA GLU A 992 -31.79 -24.11 -16.93
C GLU A 992 -30.91 -23.79 -18.16
N GLU A 993 -29.71 -24.37 -18.22
CA GLU A 993 -28.85 -24.27 -19.41
C GLU A 993 -29.51 -24.91 -20.63
N THR A 994 -30.06 -26.12 -20.48
CA THR A 994 -30.75 -26.84 -21.56
C THR A 994 -31.97 -26.06 -22.06
N ALA A 995 -32.74 -25.45 -21.15
CA ALA A 995 -33.87 -24.59 -21.47
C ALA A 995 -33.42 -23.36 -22.28
N ALA A 996 -32.32 -22.71 -21.87
CA ALA A 996 -31.74 -21.59 -22.61
C ALA A 996 -31.25 -22.01 -24.01
N ARG A 997 -30.62 -23.18 -24.15
CA ARG A 997 -30.19 -23.72 -25.46
C ARG A 997 -31.39 -23.96 -26.39
N ALA A 998 -32.46 -24.54 -25.86
CA ALA A 998 -33.70 -24.85 -26.58
C ALA A 998 -34.56 -23.61 -26.90
N GLY A 999 -34.35 -22.49 -26.21
CA GLY A 999 -35.08 -21.24 -26.44
C GLY A 999 -34.96 -20.75 -27.88
N MET A 1000 -36.07 -20.29 -28.46
CA MET A 1000 -36.11 -19.68 -29.79
C MET A 1000 -36.03 -18.15 -29.67
N PRO A 1001 -35.07 -17.48 -30.34
CA PRO A 1001 -35.03 -16.02 -30.41
C PRO A 1001 -36.28 -15.49 -31.11
N ALA A 1002 -36.89 -14.44 -30.55
CA ALA A 1002 -38.05 -13.78 -31.17
C ALA A 1002 -37.67 -12.90 -32.38
N VAL A 1003 -36.37 -12.70 -32.61
CA VAL A 1003 -35.81 -11.75 -33.58
C VAL A 1003 -34.70 -12.40 -34.41
N MET A 1004 -34.48 -11.88 -35.63
CA MET A 1004 -33.39 -12.28 -36.50
C MET A 1004 -32.04 -11.75 -35.97
N LEU A 1005 -31.17 -12.64 -35.51
CA LEU A 1005 -29.83 -12.34 -34.99
C LEU A 1005 -28.77 -12.60 -36.07
N ARG A 1006 -27.61 -11.92 -36.00
CA ARG A 1006 -26.62 -11.95 -37.10
C ARG A 1006 -25.88 -13.28 -37.21
N ASP A 1007 -25.58 -13.90 -36.07
CA ASP A 1007 -24.84 -15.15 -35.98
C ASP A 1007 -25.26 -15.97 -34.75
N GLU A 1008 -24.69 -17.18 -34.63
CA GLU A 1008 -24.94 -18.08 -33.50
C GLU A 1008 -24.44 -17.52 -32.16
N ARG A 1009 -23.47 -16.60 -32.15
CA ARG A 1009 -22.91 -16.00 -30.92
C ARG A 1009 -23.89 -15.00 -30.33
N GLU A 1010 -24.41 -14.06 -31.13
CA GLU A 1010 -25.51 -13.18 -30.73
C GLU A 1010 -26.73 -14.00 -30.29
N GLY A 1011 -27.00 -15.10 -30.99
CA GLY A 1011 -27.98 -16.13 -30.63
C GLY A 1011 -27.84 -16.62 -29.18
N ALA A 1012 -26.65 -17.07 -28.80
CA ALA A 1012 -26.38 -17.56 -27.46
C ALA A 1012 -26.46 -16.45 -26.40
N GLN A 1013 -25.92 -15.26 -26.69
CA GLN A 1013 -25.97 -14.10 -25.79
C GLN A 1013 -27.41 -13.72 -25.47
N TYR A 1014 -28.25 -13.58 -26.50
CA TYR A 1014 -29.67 -13.25 -26.34
C TYR A 1014 -30.38 -14.30 -25.47
N LYS A 1015 -30.28 -15.59 -25.84
CA LYS A 1015 -30.94 -16.69 -25.14
C LYS A 1015 -30.56 -16.75 -23.66
N CYS A 1016 -29.27 -16.61 -23.35
CA CYS A 1016 -28.78 -16.64 -21.97
C CYS A 1016 -29.25 -15.41 -21.17
N LEU A 1017 -29.19 -14.21 -21.74
CA LEU A 1017 -29.67 -13.00 -21.07
C LEU A 1017 -31.18 -13.05 -20.83
N THR A 1018 -31.98 -13.55 -21.78
CA THR A 1018 -33.42 -13.72 -21.58
C THR A 1018 -33.72 -14.75 -20.49
N GLN A 1019 -32.99 -15.87 -20.42
CA GLN A 1019 -33.16 -16.86 -19.36
C GLN A 1019 -32.84 -16.28 -17.97
N LEU A 1020 -31.75 -15.53 -17.83
CA LEU A 1020 -31.41 -14.83 -16.59
C LEU A 1020 -32.47 -13.80 -16.20
N THR A 1021 -32.94 -13.01 -17.17
CA THR A 1021 -34.00 -12.03 -16.97
C THR A 1021 -35.30 -12.66 -16.48
N HIS A 1022 -35.69 -13.80 -17.04
CA HIS A 1022 -36.86 -14.54 -16.58
C HIS A 1022 -36.69 -15.01 -15.12
N PHE A 1023 -35.55 -15.64 -14.81
CA PHE A 1023 -35.23 -16.10 -13.46
C PHE A 1023 -35.28 -14.98 -12.41
N VAL A 1024 -34.63 -13.84 -12.70
CA VAL A 1024 -34.61 -12.70 -11.77
C VAL A 1024 -36.00 -12.13 -11.57
N ASN A 1025 -36.77 -11.88 -12.64
CA ASN A 1025 -38.12 -11.32 -12.51
C ASN A 1025 -39.09 -12.24 -11.75
N GLU A 1026 -39.00 -13.55 -11.95
CA GLU A 1026 -39.77 -14.54 -11.18
C GLU A 1026 -39.36 -14.51 -9.69
N GLY A 1027 -38.06 -14.41 -9.39
CA GLY A 1027 -37.55 -14.25 -8.04
C GLY A 1027 -38.06 -12.97 -7.36
N MET A 1028 -38.00 -11.84 -8.05
CA MET A 1028 -38.46 -10.53 -7.58
C MET A 1028 -39.96 -10.54 -7.26
N ALA A 1029 -40.77 -11.16 -8.13
CA ALA A 1029 -42.21 -11.31 -7.91
C ALA A 1029 -42.52 -12.10 -6.63
N ARG A 1030 -41.75 -13.15 -6.34
CA ARG A 1030 -41.87 -13.93 -5.11
C ARG A 1030 -41.51 -13.13 -3.87
N ILE A 1031 -40.41 -12.37 -3.91
CA ILE A 1031 -39.99 -11.50 -2.79
C ILE A 1031 -41.05 -10.41 -2.54
N ALA A 1032 -41.61 -9.81 -3.60
CA ALA A 1032 -42.62 -8.75 -3.50
C ALA A 1032 -43.98 -9.23 -2.92
N GLN A 1033 -44.31 -10.52 -3.06
CA GLN A 1033 -45.55 -11.11 -2.52
C GLN A 1033 -45.54 -11.31 -1.00
N GLY A 1034 -44.46 -10.93 -0.30
CA GLY A 1034 -44.51 -10.64 1.13
C GLY A 1034 -44.52 -11.86 2.05
N ILE A 1035 -43.74 -12.89 1.77
CA ILE A 1035 -43.35 -13.84 2.82
C ILE A 1035 -42.30 -13.14 3.68
N THR A 1036 -42.78 -12.31 4.60
CA THR A 1036 -41.96 -11.74 5.68
C THR A 1036 -41.40 -12.90 6.49
N PRO A 1037 -40.10 -12.92 6.81
CA PRO A 1037 -39.62 -13.90 7.77
C PRO A 1037 -40.37 -13.65 9.09
N GLY A 1038 -40.90 -14.72 9.67
CA GLY A 1038 -41.18 -14.76 11.10
C GLY A 1038 -39.90 -14.61 11.91
N THR A 1039 -39.94 -15.02 13.17
CA THR A 1039 -38.76 -15.17 14.05
C THR A 1039 -37.53 -15.67 13.26
N PRO A 1040 -36.32 -15.06 13.43
CA PRO A 1040 -35.08 -15.50 12.79
C PRO A 1040 -34.94 -17.02 12.80
N LEU A 1041 -34.45 -17.62 11.72
CA LEU A 1041 -34.48 -19.08 11.55
C LEU A 1041 -33.88 -19.84 12.75
N ALA A 1042 -32.75 -19.35 13.29
CA ALA A 1042 -32.14 -19.86 14.51
C ALA A 1042 -33.07 -19.76 15.74
N GLN A 1043 -33.72 -18.61 15.95
CA GLN A 1043 -34.64 -18.39 17.07
C GLN A 1043 -35.90 -19.25 16.94
N GLY A 1044 -36.48 -19.37 15.74
CA GLY A 1044 -37.61 -20.25 15.49
C GLY A 1044 -37.25 -21.73 15.70
N LEU A 1045 -36.04 -22.11 15.29
CA LEU A 1045 -35.52 -23.47 15.49
C LEU A 1045 -35.29 -23.75 16.97
N GLU A 1046 -34.70 -22.82 17.72
CA GLU A 1046 -34.51 -22.94 19.17
C GLU A 1046 -35.84 -23.07 19.91
N GLN A 1047 -36.83 -22.23 19.60
CA GLN A 1047 -38.17 -22.31 20.18
C GLN A 1047 -38.84 -23.66 19.90
N ALA A 1048 -38.72 -24.15 18.66
CA ALA A 1048 -39.25 -25.45 18.28
C ALA A 1048 -38.58 -26.62 19.01
N LEU A 1049 -37.28 -26.53 19.27
CA LEU A 1049 -36.52 -27.55 19.98
C LEU A 1049 -36.77 -27.52 21.50
N ALA A 1050 -37.12 -26.35 22.05
CA ALA A 1050 -37.46 -26.18 23.46
C ALA A 1050 -38.91 -26.58 23.78
N ASP A 1051 -39.80 -26.60 22.78
CA ASP A 1051 -41.21 -26.96 22.94
C ASP A 1051 -41.40 -28.48 23.03
N ALA A 1052 -41.53 -28.98 24.26
CA ALA A 1052 -41.76 -30.40 24.54
C ALA A 1052 -43.07 -30.97 23.95
N ALA A 1053 -43.99 -30.12 23.46
CA ALA A 1053 -45.20 -30.57 22.77
C ALA A 1053 -44.94 -30.96 21.31
N GLN A 1054 -43.82 -30.52 20.71
CA GLN A 1054 -43.45 -30.86 19.33
C GLN A 1054 -42.61 -32.12 19.29
N ALA A 1055 -43.00 -33.07 18.43
CA ALA A 1055 -42.23 -34.30 18.24
C ALA A 1055 -40.90 -34.00 17.49
N PRO A 1056 -39.74 -34.50 17.96
CA PRO A 1056 -38.43 -34.19 17.36
C PRO A 1056 -38.34 -34.44 15.85
N GLU A 1057 -38.96 -35.52 15.36
CA GLU A 1057 -39.02 -35.85 13.94
C GLU A 1057 -39.86 -34.87 13.12
N GLU A 1058 -40.94 -34.33 13.69
CA GLU A 1058 -41.77 -33.33 13.03
C GLU A 1058 -40.98 -32.02 12.85
N VAL A 1059 -40.22 -31.63 13.88
CA VAL A 1059 -39.30 -30.49 13.80
C VAL A 1059 -38.24 -30.74 12.72
N LEU A 1060 -37.56 -31.89 12.74
CA LEU A 1060 -36.54 -32.25 11.76
C LEU A 1060 -37.06 -32.14 10.31
N PHE A 1061 -38.17 -32.81 9.99
CA PHE A 1061 -38.70 -32.82 8.63
C PHE A 1061 -39.31 -31.49 8.20
N ARG A 1062 -39.80 -30.65 9.13
CA ARG A 1062 -40.22 -29.28 8.83
C ARG A 1062 -39.07 -28.46 8.27
N TYR A 1063 -37.90 -28.50 8.91
CA TYR A 1063 -36.72 -27.74 8.46
C TYR A 1063 -36.04 -28.36 7.24
N LEU A 1064 -36.05 -29.70 7.07
CA LEU A 1064 -35.56 -30.34 5.84
C LEU A 1064 -36.40 -29.97 4.61
N ARG A 1065 -37.74 -29.95 4.74
CA ARG A 1065 -38.63 -29.61 3.62
C ARG A 1065 -38.54 -28.14 3.21
N MET A 1066 -38.05 -27.26 4.07
CA MET A 1066 -37.86 -25.83 3.79
C MET A 1066 -36.97 -25.60 2.55
N ILE A 1067 -36.00 -26.49 2.29
CA ILE A 1067 -35.05 -26.35 1.18
C ILE A 1067 -35.73 -26.45 -0.19
N ASN A 1068 -36.85 -27.17 -0.27
CA ASN A 1068 -37.62 -27.38 -1.50
C ASN A 1068 -38.92 -26.58 -1.58
N ALA A 1069 -39.16 -25.66 -0.66
CA ALA A 1069 -40.29 -24.76 -0.75
C ALA A 1069 -40.13 -23.89 -2.01
N ALA A 1070 -40.89 -24.22 -3.06
CA ALA A 1070 -40.86 -23.51 -4.35
C ALA A 1070 -41.31 -22.04 -4.22
N GLU A 1071 -42.01 -21.71 -3.14
CA GLU A 1071 -42.71 -20.45 -2.91
C GLU A 1071 -41.92 -19.44 -2.06
N ALA A 1072 -40.81 -19.82 -1.40
CA ALA A 1072 -40.15 -18.97 -0.38
C ALA A 1072 -38.74 -18.50 -0.77
N PRO A 1073 -38.41 -17.20 -0.84
CA PRO A 1073 -37.01 -16.74 -0.93
C PRO A 1073 -36.26 -17.02 0.39
N PRO A 1074 -34.92 -17.24 0.41
CA PRO A 1074 -33.93 -17.22 -0.69
C PRO A 1074 -33.92 -18.49 -1.57
N SER A 1075 -32.98 -18.58 -2.52
CA SER A 1075 -32.77 -19.75 -3.39
C SER A 1075 -32.54 -21.06 -2.59
N PRO A 1076 -32.70 -22.27 -3.20
CA PRO A 1076 -32.37 -23.53 -2.53
C PRO A 1076 -30.99 -23.55 -1.85
N ASN A 1077 -29.95 -23.08 -2.55
CA ASN A 1077 -28.61 -22.96 -1.97
C ASN A 1077 -28.55 -21.87 -0.88
N GLY A 1078 -29.24 -20.74 -1.05
CA GLY A 1078 -29.36 -19.74 0.01
C GLY A 1078 -30.02 -20.30 1.28
N ARG A 1079 -31.05 -21.15 1.12
CA ARG A 1079 -31.79 -21.77 2.23
C ARG A 1079 -30.97 -22.83 2.97
N ILE A 1080 -30.20 -23.67 2.26
CA ILE A 1080 -29.35 -24.65 2.93
C ILE A 1080 -28.25 -23.97 3.74
N HIS A 1081 -27.64 -22.91 3.21
CA HIS A 1081 -26.62 -22.16 3.94
C HIS A 1081 -27.23 -21.41 5.14
N ALA A 1082 -28.41 -20.81 4.99
CA ALA A 1082 -29.13 -20.18 6.11
C ALA A 1082 -29.47 -21.17 7.22
N LEU A 1083 -29.91 -22.38 6.86
CA LEU A 1083 -30.15 -23.46 7.80
C LEU A 1083 -28.86 -23.90 8.49
N TYR A 1084 -27.78 -24.11 7.73
CA TYR A 1084 -26.50 -24.52 8.27
C TYR A 1084 -25.93 -23.50 9.26
N GLU A 1085 -25.97 -22.21 8.92
CA GLU A 1085 -25.54 -21.13 9.83
C GLU A 1085 -26.39 -21.10 11.09
N SER A 1086 -27.73 -21.22 10.96
CA SER A 1086 -28.63 -21.28 12.11
C SER A 1086 -28.33 -22.46 13.04
N VAL A 1087 -28.05 -23.63 12.45
CA VAL A 1087 -27.63 -24.82 13.20
C VAL A 1087 -26.28 -24.59 13.88
N CYS A 1088 -25.30 -24.05 13.16
CA CYS A 1088 -23.98 -23.74 13.72
C CYS A 1088 -24.07 -22.69 14.85
N THR A 1089 -24.93 -21.68 14.72
CA THR A 1089 -25.17 -20.67 15.75
C THR A 1089 -25.70 -21.31 17.04
N LEU A 1090 -26.69 -22.21 16.95
CA LEU A 1090 -27.23 -22.90 18.13
C LEU A 1090 -26.22 -23.88 18.74
N ARG A 1091 -25.46 -24.59 17.90
CA ARG A 1091 -24.37 -25.45 18.36
C ARG A 1091 -23.25 -24.65 19.04
N ARG A 1092 -22.94 -23.45 18.52
CA ARG A 1092 -22.04 -22.47 19.15
C ARG A 1092 -22.60 -21.91 20.47
N ALA A 1093 -23.91 -21.98 20.72
CA ALA A 1093 -24.50 -21.67 22.02
C ALA A 1093 -24.49 -22.87 22.99
N GLY A 1094 -23.94 -24.02 22.59
CA GLY A 1094 -23.86 -25.24 23.41
C GLY A 1094 -25.05 -26.19 23.25
N ASN A 1095 -25.95 -25.95 22.29
CA ASN A 1095 -27.09 -26.84 22.05
C ASN A 1095 -26.66 -28.10 21.26
N THR A 1096 -26.85 -29.27 21.86
CA THR A 1096 -26.49 -30.58 21.29
C THR A 1096 -27.71 -31.44 20.96
N HIS A 1097 -28.88 -30.84 20.74
CA HIS A 1097 -30.11 -31.59 20.48
C HIS A 1097 -29.96 -32.49 19.23
N PRO A 1098 -30.40 -33.76 19.23
CA PRO A 1098 -30.18 -34.69 18.12
C PRO A 1098 -30.69 -34.20 16.76
N VAL A 1099 -31.81 -33.47 16.75
CA VAL A 1099 -32.34 -32.82 15.53
C VAL A 1099 -31.35 -31.81 14.94
N LEU A 1100 -30.63 -31.03 15.76
CA LEU A 1100 -29.61 -30.10 15.27
C LEU A 1100 -28.44 -30.83 14.62
N LEU A 1101 -28.01 -31.94 15.20
CA LEU A 1101 -26.93 -32.77 14.66
C LEU A 1101 -27.34 -33.40 13.31
N LEU A 1102 -28.57 -33.89 13.19
CA LEU A 1102 -29.09 -34.42 11.92
C LEU A 1102 -29.28 -33.34 10.86
N LEU A 1103 -29.67 -32.11 11.24
CA LEU A 1103 -29.73 -30.98 10.33
C LEU A 1103 -28.31 -30.55 9.89
N ALA A 1104 -27.33 -30.54 10.80
CA ALA A 1104 -25.92 -30.27 10.47
C ALA A 1104 -25.37 -31.30 9.47
N ALA A 1105 -25.58 -32.58 9.74
CA ALA A 1105 -25.16 -33.67 8.87
C ALA A 1105 -25.80 -33.57 7.48
N PHE A 1106 -27.11 -33.30 7.42
CA PHE A 1106 -27.81 -33.10 6.15
C PHE A 1106 -27.22 -31.92 5.36
N CYS A 1107 -26.97 -30.79 6.02
CA CYS A 1107 -26.37 -29.62 5.37
C CYS A 1107 -24.95 -29.90 4.87
N LEU A 1108 -24.14 -30.64 5.62
CA LEU A 1108 -22.79 -31.06 5.21
C LEU A 1108 -22.81 -32.03 4.02
N LEU A 1109 -23.77 -32.95 3.97
CA LEU A 1109 -23.98 -33.84 2.82
C LEU A 1109 -24.46 -33.08 1.59
N TYR A 1110 -25.30 -32.05 1.79
CA TYR A 1110 -25.81 -31.22 0.70
C TYR A 1110 -24.72 -30.35 0.07
N MET A 1111 -23.97 -29.61 0.88
CA MET A 1111 -22.97 -28.66 0.37
C MET A 1111 -21.59 -29.30 0.14
N GLY A 1112 -21.35 -30.53 0.63
CA GLY A 1112 -20.07 -31.23 0.57
C GLY A 1112 -19.03 -30.73 1.58
N THR A 1113 -18.06 -31.56 1.96
CA THR A 1113 -17.00 -31.24 2.94
C THR A 1113 -15.71 -30.72 2.31
N GLU A 1114 -15.62 -30.71 0.97
CA GLU A 1114 -14.44 -30.29 0.19
C GLU A 1114 -13.13 -31.02 0.58
N GLY A 1115 -13.23 -32.23 1.16
CA GLY A 1115 -12.08 -33.02 1.61
C GLY A 1115 -11.42 -32.51 2.90
N ARG A 1116 -12.13 -31.68 3.69
CA ARG A 1116 -11.63 -31.19 4.99
C ARG A 1116 -11.91 -32.20 6.09
N ALA A 1117 -10.85 -32.72 6.70
CA ALA A 1117 -10.93 -33.70 7.77
C ALA A 1117 -11.85 -33.28 8.94
N VAL A 1118 -11.80 -32.00 9.36
CA VAL A 1118 -12.63 -31.47 10.45
C VAL A 1118 -14.13 -31.52 10.12
N LEU A 1119 -14.51 -31.22 8.87
CA LEU A 1119 -15.89 -31.28 8.43
C LEU A 1119 -16.34 -32.72 8.15
N ASP A 1120 -15.44 -33.58 7.67
CA ASP A 1120 -15.71 -35.01 7.49
C ASP A 1120 -15.96 -35.70 8.83
N GLU A 1121 -15.17 -35.35 9.84
CA GLU A 1121 -15.34 -35.81 11.22
C GLU A 1121 -16.64 -35.26 11.83
N ASP A 1122 -16.94 -33.97 11.66
CA ASP A 1122 -18.20 -33.39 12.15
C ASP A 1122 -19.42 -33.98 11.46
N LEU A 1123 -19.34 -34.24 10.16
CA LEU A 1123 -20.39 -34.90 9.41
C LEU A 1123 -20.61 -36.33 9.93
N ALA A 1124 -19.54 -37.10 10.12
CA ALA A 1124 -19.63 -38.45 10.65
C ALA A 1124 -20.23 -38.46 12.06
N THR A 1125 -19.71 -37.61 12.94
CA THR A 1125 -20.11 -37.52 14.35
C THR A 1125 -21.54 -36.99 14.48
N SER A 1126 -21.89 -35.91 13.77
CA SER A 1126 -23.23 -35.33 13.80
C SER A 1126 -24.29 -36.27 13.25
N TYR A 1127 -23.98 -37.01 12.18
CA TYR A 1127 -24.90 -38.03 11.65
C TYR A 1127 -25.12 -39.15 12.65
N GLU A 1128 -24.02 -39.70 13.19
CA GLU A 1128 -24.07 -40.82 14.13
C GLU A 1128 -24.74 -40.47 15.45
N GLU A 1129 -24.25 -39.44 16.14
CA GLU A 1129 -24.80 -38.99 17.42
C GLU A 1129 -26.23 -38.47 17.27
N GLY A 1130 -26.53 -37.82 16.13
CA GLY A 1130 -27.88 -37.42 15.77
C GLY A 1130 -28.83 -38.61 15.66
N MET A 1131 -28.43 -39.68 14.98
CA MET A 1131 -29.26 -40.90 14.84
C MET A 1131 -29.42 -41.65 16.16
N VAL A 1132 -28.34 -41.82 16.93
CA VAL A 1132 -28.40 -42.46 18.25
C VAL A 1132 -29.25 -41.64 19.23
N GLY A 1133 -29.08 -40.32 19.22
CA GLY A 1133 -29.87 -39.39 20.02
C GLY A 1133 -31.33 -39.41 19.63
N LEU A 1134 -31.64 -39.43 18.33
CA LEU A 1134 -33.01 -39.54 17.85
C LEU A 1134 -33.65 -40.87 18.30
N TYR A 1135 -32.94 -41.99 18.22
CA TYR A 1135 -33.41 -43.28 18.74
C TYR A 1135 -33.80 -43.21 20.22
N ARG A 1136 -32.97 -42.55 21.06
CA ARG A 1136 -33.25 -42.39 22.50
C ARG A 1136 -34.45 -41.50 22.81
N LEU A 1137 -34.84 -40.62 21.89
CA LEU A 1137 -36.01 -39.76 22.04
C LEU A 1137 -37.31 -40.42 21.55
N MET A 1138 -37.23 -41.58 20.89
CA MET A 1138 -38.39 -42.27 20.33
C MET A 1138 -39.03 -43.25 21.33
N PRO A 1139 -40.36 -43.43 21.29
CA PRO A 1139 -41.07 -44.34 22.18
C PRO A 1139 -40.76 -45.82 21.90
N ASP A 1140 -40.42 -46.17 20.65
CA ASP A 1140 -40.09 -47.53 20.24
C ASP A 1140 -39.18 -47.56 19.01
N PHE A 1141 -38.54 -48.72 18.80
CA PHE A 1141 -37.61 -48.92 17.68
C PHE A 1141 -38.31 -48.97 16.31
N ALA A 1142 -39.59 -49.35 16.23
CA ALA A 1142 -40.29 -49.44 14.95
C ALA A 1142 -40.53 -48.04 14.38
N ARG A 1143 -40.98 -47.10 15.22
CA ARG A 1143 -41.11 -45.69 14.87
C ARG A 1143 -39.77 -45.08 14.51
N PHE A 1144 -38.71 -45.34 15.30
CA PHE A 1144 -37.36 -44.89 14.96
C PHE A 1144 -36.91 -45.38 13.57
N ARG A 1145 -37.08 -46.68 13.27
CA ARG A 1145 -36.67 -47.25 11.98
C ARG A 1145 -37.37 -46.59 10.79
N GLU A 1146 -38.66 -46.29 10.93
CA GLU A 1146 -39.40 -45.53 9.91
C GLU A 1146 -38.77 -44.15 9.66
N GLN A 1147 -38.42 -43.42 10.73
CA GLN A 1147 -37.78 -42.11 10.60
C GLN A 1147 -36.34 -42.19 10.07
N PHE A 1148 -35.57 -43.20 10.45
CA PHE A 1148 -34.23 -43.47 9.92
C PHE A 1148 -34.26 -43.68 8.40
N GLU A 1149 -35.16 -44.54 7.91
CA GLU A 1149 -35.33 -44.76 6.48
C GLU A 1149 -35.84 -43.51 5.76
N ALA A 1150 -36.78 -42.77 6.37
CA ALA A 1150 -37.32 -41.54 5.80
C ALA A 1150 -36.24 -40.45 5.64
N TYR A 1151 -35.40 -40.25 6.66
CA TYR A 1151 -34.31 -39.27 6.61
C TYR A 1151 -33.30 -39.67 5.54
N ASN A 1152 -32.80 -40.91 5.53
CA ASN A 1152 -31.79 -41.35 4.57
C ASN A 1152 -32.33 -41.38 3.13
N ARG A 1153 -33.64 -41.62 2.95
CA ARG A 1153 -34.30 -41.47 1.64
C ARG A 1153 -34.33 -40.01 1.19
N PHE A 1154 -34.59 -39.09 2.11
CA PHE A 1154 -34.55 -37.65 1.85
C PHE A 1154 -33.13 -37.18 1.49
N VAL A 1155 -32.10 -37.63 2.21
CA VAL A 1155 -30.69 -37.35 1.85
C VAL A 1155 -30.41 -37.77 0.41
N ARG A 1156 -30.71 -39.01 0.03
CA ARG A 1156 -30.46 -39.56 -1.31
C ARG A 1156 -31.20 -38.82 -2.44
N SER A 1157 -32.35 -38.21 -2.15
CA SER A 1157 -33.11 -37.47 -3.17
C SER A 1157 -32.57 -36.06 -3.39
N GLU A 1158 -32.10 -35.40 -2.33
CA GLU A 1158 -31.78 -33.97 -2.35
C GLU A 1158 -30.30 -33.65 -2.47
N THR A 1159 -29.43 -34.57 -2.06
CA THR A 1159 -27.98 -34.38 -2.11
C THR A 1159 -27.41 -35.23 -3.25
N ASP A 1160 -26.21 -34.90 -3.72
CA ASP A 1160 -25.48 -35.76 -4.68
C ASP A 1160 -24.94 -37.06 -4.02
N ALA A 1161 -25.52 -37.49 -2.89
CA ALA A 1161 -25.16 -38.62 -2.03
C ALA A 1161 -25.38 -40.01 -2.64
N THR A 1162 -25.03 -40.20 -3.90
CA THR A 1162 -24.80 -41.53 -4.48
C THR A 1162 -23.33 -41.93 -4.39
N ASP A 1163 -22.55 -41.35 -3.46
CA ASP A 1163 -21.16 -41.73 -3.25
C ASP A 1163 -21.03 -42.89 -2.25
N ASP A 1164 -20.07 -43.78 -2.50
CA ASP A 1164 -19.87 -45.01 -1.71
C ASP A 1164 -19.60 -44.70 -0.22
N ALA A 1165 -19.04 -43.53 0.08
CA ALA A 1165 -18.72 -43.09 1.44
C ALA A 1165 -19.98 -42.83 2.28
N THR A 1166 -21.01 -42.20 1.71
CA THR A 1166 -22.26 -41.94 2.44
C THR A 1166 -23.01 -43.24 2.74
N GLU A 1167 -23.09 -44.16 1.77
CA GLU A 1167 -23.73 -45.46 1.98
C GLU A 1167 -22.99 -46.31 3.04
N ALA A 1168 -21.65 -46.31 3.02
CA ALA A 1168 -20.86 -46.97 4.04
C ALA A 1168 -21.12 -46.39 5.44
N ARG A 1169 -21.27 -45.05 5.55
CA ARG A 1169 -21.60 -44.38 6.82
C ARG A 1169 -22.99 -44.78 7.32
N ILE A 1170 -24.00 -44.80 6.45
CA ILE A 1170 -25.36 -45.24 6.79
C ILE A 1170 -25.34 -46.68 7.32
N ALA A 1171 -24.66 -47.60 6.63
CA ALA A 1171 -24.57 -49.01 7.02
C ALA A 1171 -23.84 -49.24 8.37
N ASN A 1172 -22.77 -48.47 8.62
CA ASN A 1172 -22.04 -48.53 9.89
C ASN A 1172 -22.90 -48.06 11.07
N VAL A 1173 -23.62 -46.93 10.91
CA VAL A 1173 -24.51 -46.41 11.96
C VAL A 1173 -25.68 -47.36 12.22
N GLU A 1174 -26.27 -47.95 11.17
CA GLU A 1174 -27.31 -48.97 11.31
C GLU A 1174 -26.82 -50.17 12.15
N SER A 1175 -25.62 -50.69 11.83
CA SER A 1175 -25.01 -51.80 12.57
C SER A 1175 -24.79 -51.45 14.05
N ARG A 1176 -24.32 -50.23 14.34
CA ARG A 1176 -24.10 -49.76 15.71
C ARG A 1176 -25.40 -49.54 16.48
N LEU A 1177 -26.45 -49.03 15.83
CA LEU A 1177 -27.78 -48.90 16.43
C LEU A 1177 -28.38 -50.26 16.80
N GLN A 1178 -28.16 -51.31 16.00
CA GLN A 1178 -28.58 -52.66 16.37
C GLN A 1178 -27.87 -53.18 17.63
N LEU A 1179 -26.57 -52.88 17.78
CA LEU A 1179 -25.81 -53.22 19.00
C LEU A 1179 -26.31 -52.45 20.22
N ILE A 1180 -26.55 -51.14 20.09
CA ILE A 1180 -27.11 -50.30 21.16
C ILE A 1180 -28.48 -50.84 21.60
N ARG A 1181 -29.36 -51.12 20.63
CA ARG A 1181 -30.67 -51.72 20.91
C ARG A 1181 -30.55 -53.06 21.64
N ALA A 1182 -29.62 -53.93 21.22
CA ALA A 1182 -29.40 -55.20 21.90
C ALA A 1182 -28.94 -55.00 23.36
N ALA A 1183 -28.06 -54.02 23.60
CA ALA A 1183 -27.62 -53.65 24.94
C ALA A 1183 -28.76 -53.07 25.80
N ASP A 1184 -29.62 -52.22 25.23
CA ASP A 1184 -30.78 -51.65 25.93
C ASP A 1184 -31.80 -52.73 26.29
N ILE A 1185 -32.05 -53.68 25.39
CA ILE A 1185 -32.91 -54.86 25.67
C ILE A 1185 -32.31 -55.71 26.79
N LEU A 1186 -30.99 -55.93 26.79
CA LEU A 1186 -30.30 -56.67 27.86
C LEU A 1186 -30.37 -55.93 29.20
N SER A 1187 -30.20 -54.60 29.19
CA SER A 1187 -30.27 -53.75 30.37
C SER A 1187 -31.67 -53.71 30.97
N ALA A 1188 -32.71 -53.60 30.13
CA ALA A 1188 -34.10 -53.68 30.53
C ALA A 1188 -34.42 -55.06 31.15
N HIS A 1189 -33.97 -56.15 30.52
CA HIS A 1189 -34.10 -57.49 31.09
C HIS A 1189 -33.35 -57.63 32.42
N LEU A 1190 -32.15 -57.08 32.55
CA LEU A 1190 -31.37 -57.11 33.79
C LEU A 1190 -32.06 -56.32 34.90
N THR A 1191 -32.63 -55.16 34.58
CA THR A 1191 -33.40 -54.32 35.51
C THR A 1191 -34.66 -55.05 35.97
N TYR A 1192 -35.41 -55.61 35.03
CA TYR A 1192 -36.60 -56.42 35.33
C TYR A 1192 -36.26 -57.66 36.17
N MET A 1193 -35.16 -58.35 35.85
CA MET A 1193 -34.65 -59.47 36.65
C MET A 1193 -34.25 -59.05 38.06
N LYS A 1194 -33.63 -57.87 38.22
CA LYS A 1194 -33.30 -57.29 39.54
C LYS A 1194 -34.53 -56.87 40.31
N GLU A 1195 -35.54 -56.29 39.67
CA GLU A 1195 -36.83 -55.97 40.30
C GLU A 1195 -37.56 -57.25 40.72
N LEU A 1196 -37.58 -58.28 39.88
CA LEU A 1196 -38.10 -59.60 40.25
C LEU A 1196 -37.33 -60.20 41.42
N GLN A 1197 -36.00 -60.09 41.44
CA GLN A 1197 -35.17 -60.54 42.55
C GLN A 1197 -35.47 -59.76 43.83
N HIS A 1198 -35.62 -58.44 43.77
CA HIS A 1198 -35.96 -57.62 44.94
C HIS A 1198 -37.41 -57.83 45.43
N THR A 1199 -38.34 -58.14 44.52
CA THR A 1199 -39.77 -58.34 44.84
C THR A 1199 -40.04 -59.75 45.39
N TYR A 1200 -39.24 -60.76 45.04
CA TYR A 1200 -39.52 -62.17 45.34
C TYR A 1200 -38.39 -62.94 46.05
N LEU A 1201 -37.17 -62.39 46.16
CA LEU A 1201 -36.00 -63.08 46.72
C LEU A 1201 -35.27 -62.30 47.84
N GLU A 1202 -35.55 -61.02 48.05
CA GLU A 1202 -35.27 -60.25 49.28
C GLU A 1202 -36.57 -60.03 50.07
#